data_AF-A0A916JNP6-F1
#
_entry.id   AF-A0A916JNP6-F1
#
_cell.length_a   1.000
_cell.length_b   1.000
_cell.length_c   1.000
_cell.angle_alpha   90.00
_cell.angle_beta   90.00
_cell.angle_gamma   90.00
#
_symmetry.space_group_name_H-M   'P 1'
#
loop_
_entity.id
_entity.type
_entity.pdbx_description
1 polymer ?
#
loop_
_entity_poly.entity_id
_entity_poly.type
_entity_poly.pdbx_seq_one_letter_code
_entity_poly.pdbx_strand_id
1 'polypeptide(L)'
;MNDKNILEDLFTYFRNGLFAGKANAAQKFLHQTGISPTDVHIGFNSGQFHHGKSEEFRKPFIEAGILIPSNAPVNSPDRVAYGTFGKEAIVFPLRDQFNQIVNFYAYRIKLKTPKGEYLNEAGLYPKYPKSNTQKLYLVHNELEAATLIQSDVMDNRETVIALRNGELPTELRSVLQNLTELIQIIVVGSISPNAKQQLNELTEKAIYLDLPNNHTLNDMWLNYGAEGMSEFLESTQPEQTPDAERTGFSAPKVGLIIHNPRKLSYKGNAAYYSVLGSLPNDLGSMKVSLLVEDYQTGKKHRQKLELFSTMDLEEFAQRIGEKESLNANEMVMDLSTLSDLLEAHREEQIAIMFPSQGQQKQKQPLSKDLQAEAMEFLQQKGLLTNIDKLLEQSGIVGEHNTRMILFVIASTYKMPYNLHALVQASSGSGKSHLINSIMECIPKHEVMNMTRVTSKSFYHYTNNELIDKLIVIQDFDGLDEEAQFAFREMQSAKYLSSSTTQKDQFGNLQSYIRTVKAQFASIAATTRMDIYKDNESRSIVIGIDESMEQTQNIIDYQNRKLAGLIDAEKEEQNKVFLRACVELLKPSEVINRFADKIALPMDAKMLRRLNSQFQSFVAQITILNQYQRQRDEQNRLITTPEDVRQAIDIFFDAIVLKVDELNSSTRQFYEELRDYLNETKPQRGEFSQRTIREALKMGKTSVAAYIKELIELEYIRVSNGSANRGFRYQLTEDDKMKQKRIAIKEDLYGQLDKISNSKM
;
A
#
# COMPACT_ATOMS: atom_id res chain seq x y z
N MET A 1 -8.49 -39.04 14.68
CA MET A 1 -8.93 -37.69 14.29
C MET A 1 -7.87 -36.74 14.80
N ASN A 2 -6.87 -36.43 13.96
CA ASN A 2 -5.65 -35.76 14.42
C ASN A 2 -5.90 -34.26 14.65
N ASP A 3 -5.68 -33.84 15.89
CA ASP A 3 -5.28 -32.52 16.41
C ASP A 3 -5.41 -31.33 15.46
N LYS A 4 -6.65 -30.95 15.13
CA LYS A 4 -6.90 -29.57 14.70
C LYS A 4 -7.02 -28.69 15.93
N ASN A 5 -6.17 -27.67 16.04
CA ASN A 5 -6.27 -26.66 17.07
C ASN A 5 -7.61 -25.91 16.92
N ILE A 6 -8.57 -26.22 17.81
CA ILE A 6 -9.93 -25.66 17.78
C ILE A 6 -9.96 -24.14 17.88
N LEU A 7 -8.91 -23.52 18.44
CA LEU A 7 -8.80 -22.06 18.55
C LEU A 7 -8.46 -21.43 17.20
N GLU A 8 -7.66 -22.07 16.35
CA GLU A 8 -7.36 -21.57 15.00
C GLU A 8 -8.62 -21.54 14.12
N ASP A 9 -9.41 -22.63 14.16
CA ASP A 9 -10.68 -22.70 13.45
C ASP A 9 -11.67 -21.65 13.96
N LEU A 10 -11.73 -21.44 15.28
CA LEU A 10 -12.59 -20.42 15.89
C LEU A 10 -12.12 -19.00 15.55
N PHE A 11 -10.81 -18.74 15.52
CA PHE A 11 -10.28 -17.44 15.16
C PHE A 11 -10.62 -17.06 13.73
N THR A 12 -10.59 -18.04 12.82
CA THR A 12 -11.06 -17.86 11.44
C THR A 12 -12.53 -17.40 11.40
N TYR A 13 -13.38 -17.96 12.25
CA TYR A 13 -14.76 -17.47 12.40
C TYR A 13 -14.81 -16.03 12.92
N PHE A 14 -14.00 -15.66 13.92
CA PHE A 14 -13.94 -14.29 14.43
C PHE A 14 -13.42 -13.28 13.39
N ARG A 15 -12.40 -13.63 12.59
CA ARG A 15 -11.91 -12.79 11.49
C ARG A 15 -13.00 -12.51 10.46
N ASN A 16 -13.69 -13.55 10.00
CA ASN A 16 -14.80 -13.41 9.06
C ASN A 16 -15.96 -12.62 9.68
N GLY A 17 -16.20 -12.81 10.99
CA GLY A 17 -17.20 -12.10 11.76
C GLY A 17 -17.02 -10.58 11.78
N LEU A 18 -15.79 -10.08 11.63
CA LEU A 18 -15.49 -8.65 11.61
C LEU A 18 -16.01 -7.95 10.35
N PHE A 19 -16.14 -8.66 9.24
CA PHE A 19 -16.66 -8.14 7.97
C PHE A 19 -18.17 -8.37 7.79
N ALA A 20 -18.81 -9.08 8.72
CA ALA A 20 -20.24 -9.30 8.70
C ALA A 20 -21.01 -8.03 9.12
N GLY A 21 -22.20 -7.79 8.53
CA GLY A 21 -23.01 -6.59 8.82
C GLY A 21 -23.48 -6.43 10.29
N LYS A 22 -23.25 -7.42 11.14
CA LYS A 22 -23.51 -7.34 12.60
C LYS A 22 -22.34 -6.74 13.39
N ALA A 23 -21.18 -6.53 12.75
CA ALA A 23 -19.96 -6.01 13.38
C ALA A 23 -19.84 -4.48 13.35
N ASN A 24 -20.91 -3.73 13.03
CA ASN A 24 -20.87 -2.27 12.89
C ASN A 24 -20.21 -1.54 14.09
N ALA A 25 -20.47 -2.00 15.33
CA ALA A 25 -19.85 -1.42 16.51
C ALA A 25 -18.33 -1.68 16.57
N ALA A 26 -17.90 -2.88 16.16
CA ALA A 26 -16.49 -3.24 16.09
C ALA A 26 -15.77 -2.50 14.96
N GLN A 27 -16.37 -2.43 13.78
CA GLN A 27 -15.84 -1.65 12.66
C GLN A 27 -15.72 -0.16 13.02
N LYS A 28 -16.73 0.40 13.69
CA LYS A 28 -16.68 1.77 14.18
C LYS A 28 -15.59 1.99 15.23
N PHE A 29 -15.44 1.06 16.18
CA PHE A 29 -14.37 1.13 17.18
C PHE A 29 -13.00 1.11 16.51
N LEU A 30 -12.75 0.16 15.61
CA LEU A 30 -11.47 0.04 14.90
C LEU A 30 -11.18 1.26 14.02
N HIS A 31 -12.20 1.82 13.36
CA HIS A 31 -12.07 3.09 12.64
C HIS A 31 -11.74 4.26 13.58
N GLN A 32 -12.31 4.30 14.80
CA GLN A 32 -12.03 5.35 15.78
C GLN A 32 -10.66 5.22 16.41
N THR A 33 -10.19 3.99 16.66
CA THR A 33 -8.84 3.75 17.17
C THR A 33 -7.79 3.81 16.06
N GLY A 34 -8.20 3.90 14.80
CA GLY A 34 -7.29 3.88 13.65
C GLY A 34 -6.59 2.53 13.49
N ILE A 35 -7.18 1.45 14.00
CA ILE A 35 -6.62 0.09 13.94
C ILE A 35 -7.10 -0.64 12.69
N SER A 36 -6.16 -1.03 11.84
CA SER A 36 -6.44 -1.74 10.59
C SER A 36 -6.55 -3.25 10.82
N PRO A 37 -7.72 -3.88 10.63
CA PRO A 37 -7.87 -5.32 10.89
C PRO A 37 -7.08 -6.22 9.96
N THR A 38 -6.72 -5.72 8.77
CA THR A 38 -5.88 -6.44 7.80
C THR A 38 -4.45 -6.53 8.27
N ASP A 39 -3.97 -5.50 8.98
CA ASP A 39 -2.55 -5.32 9.27
C ASP A 39 -2.19 -6.03 10.59
N VAL A 40 -3.12 -6.12 11.55
CA VAL A 40 -2.84 -6.61 12.91
C VAL A 40 -3.47 -7.95 13.32
N HIS A 41 -4.01 -8.72 12.36
CA HIS A 41 -4.50 -10.09 12.58
C HIS A 41 -5.44 -10.22 13.80
N ILE A 42 -6.54 -9.45 13.78
CA ILE A 42 -7.57 -9.42 14.83
C ILE A 42 -8.93 -9.91 14.32
N GLY A 43 -9.83 -10.30 15.23
CA GLY A 43 -11.18 -10.78 14.91
C GLY A 43 -12.29 -10.10 15.72
N PHE A 44 -13.55 -10.41 15.42
CA PHE A 44 -14.72 -9.98 16.20
C PHE A 44 -15.58 -11.16 16.63
N ASN A 45 -15.79 -11.28 17.94
CA ASN A 45 -16.68 -12.29 18.50
C ASN A 45 -18.08 -11.71 18.76
N SER A 46 -19.03 -12.04 17.88
CA SER A 46 -20.44 -11.66 18.04
C SER A 46 -21.18 -12.46 19.13
N GLY A 47 -20.59 -13.56 19.62
CA GLY A 47 -21.22 -14.52 20.52
C GLY A 47 -22.18 -15.50 19.84
N GLN A 48 -22.23 -15.56 18.49
CA GLN A 48 -23.24 -16.33 17.76
C GLN A 48 -22.69 -17.57 17.02
N PHE A 49 -21.38 -17.88 17.14
CA PHE A 49 -20.74 -18.94 16.35
C PHE A 49 -21.33 -20.35 16.58
N HIS A 50 -21.94 -20.57 17.74
CA HIS A 50 -22.54 -21.84 18.16
C HIS A 50 -24.05 -21.95 17.86
N HIS A 51 -24.67 -20.88 17.35
CA HIS A 51 -26.10 -20.86 17.03
C HIS A 51 -26.42 -21.85 15.91
N GLY A 52 -27.44 -22.69 16.13
CA GLY A 52 -27.87 -23.69 15.14
C GLY A 52 -26.90 -24.86 14.91
N LYS A 53 -25.83 -24.98 15.71
CA LYS A 53 -24.86 -26.09 15.65
C LYS A 53 -25.27 -27.29 16.51
N SER A 54 -24.71 -28.47 16.24
CA SER A 54 -24.93 -29.69 17.02
C SER A 54 -24.26 -29.62 18.40
N GLU A 55 -24.64 -30.51 19.32
CA GLU A 55 -23.96 -30.64 20.62
C GLU A 55 -22.50 -31.09 20.47
N GLU A 56 -22.23 -32.01 19.53
CA GLU A 56 -20.89 -32.46 19.18
C GLU A 56 -19.97 -31.29 18.79
N PHE A 57 -20.50 -30.31 18.05
CA PHE A 57 -19.76 -29.10 17.70
C PHE A 57 -19.48 -28.22 18.92
N ARG A 58 -20.40 -28.14 19.90
CA ARG A 58 -20.28 -27.24 21.06
C ARG A 58 -19.34 -27.80 22.12
N LYS A 59 -19.30 -29.11 22.31
CA LYS A 59 -18.53 -29.80 23.35
C LYS A 59 -17.08 -29.31 23.50
N PRO A 60 -16.24 -29.26 22.45
CA PRO A 60 -14.85 -28.80 22.59
C PRO A 60 -14.74 -27.33 23.04
N PHE A 61 -15.70 -26.48 22.68
CA PHE A 61 -15.71 -25.08 23.10
C PHE A 61 -16.21 -24.89 24.53
N ILE A 62 -17.00 -25.82 25.05
CA ILE A 62 -17.38 -25.86 26.47
C ILE A 62 -16.17 -26.29 27.30
N GLU A 63 -15.48 -27.34 26.88
CA GLU A 63 -14.26 -27.85 27.53
C GLU A 63 -13.14 -26.79 27.55
N ALA A 64 -13.01 -26.00 26.47
CA ALA A 64 -12.05 -24.90 26.39
C ALA A 64 -12.49 -23.61 27.10
N GLY A 65 -13.67 -23.57 27.75
CA GLY A 65 -14.17 -22.40 28.48
C GLY A 65 -14.69 -21.25 27.61
N ILE A 66 -14.79 -21.45 26.29
CA ILE A 66 -15.30 -20.46 25.33
C ILE A 66 -16.82 -20.35 25.39
N LEU A 67 -17.51 -21.48 25.59
CA LEU A 67 -18.95 -21.56 25.80
C LEU A 67 -19.26 -21.93 27.26
N ILE A 68 -20.10 -21.14 27.90
CA ILE A 68 -20.47 -21.32 29.30
C ILE A 68 -21.97 -21.65 29.36
N PRO A 69 -22.37 -22.87 29.74
CA PRO A 69 -23.77 -23.21 29.93
C PRO A 69 -24.46 -22.25 30.91
N SER A 70 -25.68 -21.82 30.59
CA SER A 70 -26.45 -20.85 31.35
C SER A 70 -27.87 -21.36 31.61
N ASN A 71 -28.40 -21.03 32.78
CA ASN A 71 -29.77 -21.36 33.19
C ASN A 71 -30.81 -20.32 32.68
N ALA A 72 -30.45 -19.50 31.69
CA ALA A 72 -31.37 -18.51 31.15
C ALA A 72 -32.55 -19.19 30.43
N PRO A 73 -33.78 -18.64 30.55
CA PRO A 73 -34.96 -19.23 29.94
C PRO A 73 -34.85 -19.25 28.41
N VAL A 74 -35.15 -20.41 27.82
CA VAL A 74 -35.16 -20.64 26.37
C VAL A 74 -36.55 -21.08 25.92
N ASN A 75 -36.88 -20.81 24.65
CA ASN A 75 -38.20 -21.08 24.06
C ASN A 75 -38.53 -22.58 23.87
N SER A 76 -37.68 -23.50 24.33
CA SER A 76 -37.91 -24.94 24.26
C SER A 76 -37.24 -25.66 25.44
N PRO A 77 -37.91 -26.64 26.07
CA PRO A 77 -37.39 -27.34 27.25
C PRO A 77 -36.09 -28.13 26.97
N ASP A 78 -35.82 -28.49 25.72
CA ASP A 78 -34.64 -29.27 25.31
C ASP A 78 -33.43 -28.41 24.88
N ARG A 79 -33.47 -27.10 25.11
CA ARG A 79 -32.36 -26.19 24.75
C ARG A 79 -31.66 -25.67 26.00
N VAL A 80 -30.33 -25.63 25.95
CA VAL A 80 -29.51 -24.97 26.96
C VAL A 80 -29.08 -23.61 26.42
N ALA A 81 -29.23 -22.55 27.23
CA ALA A 81 -28.68 -21.25 26.87
C ALA A 81 -27.16 -21.26 27.09
N TYR A 82 -26.40 -20.58 26.24
CA TYR A 82 -24.94 -20.48 26.39
C TYR A 82 -24.50 -19.02 26.47
N GLY A 83 -23.70 -18.70 27.48
CA GLY A 83 -22.79 -17.56 27.46
C GLY A 83 -21.59 -17.83 26.57
N THR A 84 -20.93 -16.76 26.11
CA THR A 84 -19.73 -16.87 25.29
C THR A 84 -18.65 -15.94 25.84
N PHE A 85 -17.44 -16.45 26.00
CA PHE A 85 -16.24 -15.68 26.32
C PHE A 85 -16.11 -14.50 25.35
N GLY A 86 -15.80 -13.29 25.82
CA GLY A 86 -15.54 -12.16 24.93
C GLY A 86 -16.72 -11.79 24.03
N LYS A 87 -17.96 -11.99 24.48
CA LYS A 87 -19.14 -11.61 23.68
C LYS A 87 -19.11 -10.11 23.36
N GLU A 88 -19.24 -9.80 22.07
CA GLU A 88 -19.18 -8.46 21.46
C GLU A 88 -17.84 -7.75 21.68
N ALA A 89 -16.75 -8.51 21.52
CA ALA A 89 -15.38 -8.03 21.70
C ALA A 89 -14.55 -8.09 20.42
N ILE A 90 -13.54 -7.21 20.35
CA ILE A 90 -12.39 -7.39 19.46
C ILE A 90 -11.50 -8.46 20.07
N VAL A 91 -11.06 -9.43 19.27
CA VAL A 91 -10.31 -10.59 19.72
C VAL A 91 -8.91 -10.59 19.13
N PHE A 92 -7.91 -10.70 20.00
CA PHE A 92 -6.49 -10.77 19.68
C PHE A 92 -5.99 -12.20 19.96
N PRO A 93 -5.39 -12.89 18.97
CA PRO A 93 -4.90 -14.25 19.13
C PRO A 93 -3.53 -14.28 19.82
N LEU A 94 -3.44 -14.92 20.98
CA LEU A 94 -2.18 -15.14 21.68
C LEU A 94 -1.59 -16.49 21.25
N ARG A 95 -0.30 -16.50 20.97
CA ARG A 95 0.39 -17.64 20.34
C ARG A 95 1.46 -18.24 21.23
N ASP A 96 1.74 -19.52 21.03
CA ASP A 96 2.89 -20.21 21.62
C ASP A 96 4.18 -20.02 20.81
N GLN A 97 5.27 -20.68 21.23
CA GLN A 97 6.57 -20.66 20.55
C GLN A 97 6.56 -21.28 19.15
N PHE A 98 5.57 -22.13 18.83
CA PHE A 98 5.36 -22.73 17.51
C PHE A 98 4.42 -21.88 16.66
N ASN A 99 4.08 -20.68 17.12
CA ASN A 99 3.18 -19.74 16.47
C ASN A 99 1.74 -20.28 16.32
N GLN A 100 1.29 -21.19 17.19
CA GLN A 100 -0.09 -21.68 17.23
C GLN A 100 -0.94 -20.87 18.22
N ILE A 101 -2.22 -20.61 17.90
CA ILE A 101 -3.12 -19.92 18.83
C ILE A 101 -3.43 -20.82 20.02
N VAL A 102 -3.09 -20.35 21.22
CA VAL A 102 -3.35 -21.06 22.49
C VAL A 102 -4.28 -20.29 23.43
N ASN A 103 -4.54 -19.02 23.13
CA ASN A 103 -5.32 -18.13 23.97
C ASN A 103 -5.92 -16.97 23.16
N PHE A 104 -6.90 -16.29 23.73
CA PHE A 104 -7.51 -15.08 23.19
C PHE A 104 -7.56 -13.99 24.25
N TYR A 105 -7.17 -12.78 23.87
CA TYR A 105 -7.54 -11.58 24.58
C TYR A 105 -8.77 -10.95 23.91
N ALA A 106 -9.83 -10.73 24.67
CA ALA A 106 -11.07 -10.15 24.20
C ALA A 106 -11.30 -8.77 24.80
N TYR A 107 -11.24 -7.74 23.97
CA TYR A 107 -11.50 -6.35 24.35
C TYR A 107 -12.97 -6.00 24.11
N ARG A 108 -13.77 -5.96 25.19
CA ARG A 108 -15.23 -5.78 25.13
C ARG A 108 -15.60 -4.30 24.95
N ILE A 109 -15.94 -3.92 23.72
CA ILE A 109 -16.16 -2.53 23.32
C ILE A 109 -17.56 -1.98 23.61
N LYS A 110 -18.55 -2.83 23.91
CA LYS A 110 -19.94 -2.41 24.16
C LYS A 110 -20.29 -2.20 25.64
N LEU A 111 -19.35 -2.45 26.55
CA LEU A 111 -19.55 -2.18 27.97
C LEU A 111 -19.51 -0.67 28.22
N LYS A 112 -20.18 -0.20 29.28
CA LYS A 112 -20.09 1.22 29.72
C LYS A 112 -18.65 1.65 29.95
N THR A 113 -17.84 0.72 30.47
CA THR A 113 -16.39 0.83 30.56
C THR A 113 -15.81 -0.35 29.80
N PRO A 114 -15.08 -0.12 28.70
CA PRO A 114 -14.41 -1.20 27.97
C PRO A 114 -13.53 -2.02 28.90
N LYS A 115 -13.53 -3.34 28.71
CA LYS A 115 -12.78 -4.27 29.56
C LYS A 115 -12.14 -5.35 28.70
N GLY A 116 -10.85 -5.59 28.95
CA GLY A 116 -10.12 -6.74 28.43
C GLY A 116 -10.28 -7.98 29.33
N GLU A 117 -10.42 -9.15 28.73
CA GLU A 117 -10.40 -10.44 29.41
C GLU A 117 -9.62 -11.47 28.61
N TYR A 118 -8.94 -12.39 29.30
CA TYR A 118 -8.18 -13.49 28.70
C TYR A 118 -8.96 -14.79 28.83
N LEU A 119 -8.85 -15.66 27.83
CA LEU A 119 -9.47 -16.98 27.88
C LEU A 119 -8.74 -17.89 28.88
N ASN A 120 -7.42 -17.80 28.92
CA ASN A 120 -6.55 -18.50 29.86
C ASN A 120 -5.23 -17.72 30.07
N GLU A 121 -4.24 -18.32 30.72
CA GLU A 121 -2.96 -17.68 31.04
C GLU A 121 -1.83 -17.99 30.04
N ALA A 122 -2.09 -18.67 28.91
CA ALA A 122 -1.06 -19.11 27.99
C ALA A 122 -0.78 -18.11 26.85
N GLY A 123 0.45 -18.10 26.36
CA GLY A 123 0.85 -17.46 25.10
C GLY A 123 1.15 -15.96 25.17
N LEU A 124 1.72 -15.46 24.08
CA LEU A 124 2.15 -14.08 23.90
C LEU A 124 1.52 -13.46 22.65
N TYR A 125 1.29 -12.15 22.68
CA TYR A 125 0.83 -11.37 21.53
C TYR A 125 1.92 -10.36 21.11
N PRO A 126 2.16 -10.18 19.80
CA PRO A 126 1.52 -10.84 18.66
C PRO A 126 2.04 -12.26 18.39
N LYS A 127 3.29 -12.54 18.79
CA LYS A 127 4.01 -13.81 18.60
C LYS A 127 5.26 -13.83 19.47
N TYR A 128 5.89 -14.98 19.62
CA TYR A 128 7.19 -15.07 20.28
C TYR A 128 8.28 -14.32 19.49
N PRO A 129 9.19 -13.58 20.16
CA PRO A 129 10.34 -12.94 19.53
C PRO A 129 11.26 -13.93 18.80
N LYS A 130 11.93 -13.48 17.73
CA LYS A 130 12.95 -14.28 17.03
C LYS A 130 14.25 -14.26 17.82
N SER A 131 15.09 -15.28 17.65
CA SER A 131 16.39 -15.37 18.36
C SER A 131 17.35 -14.20 18.07
N ASN A 132 17.22 -13.57 16.88
CA ASN A 132 18.03 -12.43 16.45
C ASN A 132 17.41 -11.05 16.81
N THR A 133 16.41 -11.03 17.70
CA THR A 133 15.81 -9.77 18.18
C THR A 133 16.84 -9.00 19.03
N GLN A 134 17.10 -7.75 18.64
CA GLN A 134 18.03 -6.85 19.33
C GLN A 134 17.32 -5.84 20.23
N LYS A 135 16.11 -5.40 19.87
CA LYS A 135 15.31 -4.48 20.67
C LYS A 135 13.91 -5.05 20.89
N LEU A 136 13.45 -5.06 22.12
CA LEU A 136 12.13 -5.55 22.50
C LEU A 136 11.29 -4.44 23.12
N TYR A 137 10.16 -4.11 22.49
CA TYR A 137 9.17 -3.20 23.05
C TYR A 137 8.18 -3.96 23.93
N LEU A 138 7.98 -3.51 25.17
CA LEU A 138 6.93 -3.99 26.07
C LEU A 138 5.89 -2.89 26.23
N VAL A 139 4.63 -3.19 25.91
CA VAL A 139 3.55 -2.19 25.88
C VAL A 139 2.37 -2.66 26.72
N HIS A 140 1.54 -1.72 27.19
CA HIS A 140 0.58 -1.99 28.27
C HIS A 140 -0.40 -3.16 28.01
N ASN A 141 -0.89 -3.32 26.78
CA ASN A 141 -1.84 -4.36 26.38
C ASN A 141 -1.77 -4.68 24.87
N GLU A 142 -2.58 -5.64 24.43
CA GLU A 142 -2.66 -6.11 23.04
C GLU A 142 -3.13 -5.04 22.06
N LEU A 143 -3.96 -4.09 22.52
CA LEU A 143 -4.43 -2.98 21.69
C LEU A 143 -3.25 -2.05 21.35
N GLU A 144 -2.42 -1.72 22.33
CA GLU A 144 -1.24 -0.88 22.12
C GLU A 144 -0.14 -1.61 21.32
N ALA A 145 0.02 -2.92 21.53
CA ALA A 145 0.89 -3.73 20.69
C ALA A 145 0.41 -3.73 19.23
N ALA A 146 -0.89 -3.82 19.02
CA ALA A 146 -1.47 -3.71 17.69
C ALA A 146 -1.22 -2.34 17.06
N THR A 147 -1.37 -1.25 17.82
CA THR A 147 -1.03 0.10 17.36
C THR A 147 0.44 0.18 16.92
N LEU A 148 1.36 -0.36 17.71
CA LEU A 148 2.79 -0.29 17.39
C LEU A 148 3.13 -1.13 16.13
N ILE A 149 2.52 -2.30 15.98
CA ILE A 149 2.70 -3.16 14.78
C ILE A 149 2.21 -2.43 13.52
N GLN A 150 1.02 -1.83 13.55
CA GLN A 150 0.47 -1.17 12.36
C GLN A 150 1.17 0.14 12.02
N SER A 151 1.85 0.76 12.99
CA SER A 151 2.56 2.03 12.75
C SER A 151 3.78 1.86 11.86
N ASP A 152 4.27 0.62 11.71
CA ASP A 152 5.41 0.24 10.86
C ASP A 152 6.70 1.03 11.19
N VAL A 153 6.87 1.41 12.46
CA VAL A 153 8.04 2.17 12.96
C VAL A 153 9.15 1.28 13.54
N MET A 154 8.93 -0.03 13.60
CA MET A 154 9.89 -1.00 14.16
C MET A 154 10.70 -1.66 13.05
N ASP A 155 12.01 -1.78 13.25
CA ASP A 155 12.90 -2.47 12.30
C ASP A 155 12.79 -4.00 12.35
N ASN A 156 13.36 -4.69 11.37
CA ASN A 156 13.33 -6.16 11.26
C ASN A 156 13.99 -6.93 12.43
N ARG A 157 14.81 -6.25 13.25
CA ARG A 157 15.43 -6.81 14.46
C ARG A 157 14.74 -6.34 15.75
N GLU A 158 13.64 -5.63 15.62
CA GLU A 158 12.83 -5.15 16.71
C GLU A 158 11.51 -5.92 16.75
N THR A 159 10.92 -6.02 17.93
CA THR A 159 9.61 -6.65 18.09
C THR A 159 8.90 -6.06 19.29
N VAL A 160 7.57 -6.17 19.30
CA VAL A 160 6.74 -5.79 20.44
C VAL A 160 6.16 -7.03 21.11
N ILE A 161 5.96 -6.97 22.43
CA ILE A 161 5.16 -7.91 23.21
C ILE A 161 4.18 -7.12 24.08
N ALA A 162 2.92 -7.54 24.07
CA ALA A 162 1.91 -7.01 24.96
C ALA A 162 2.11 -7.52 26.40
N LEU A 163 2.06 -6.60 27.37
CA LEU A 163 1.85 -6.92 28.77
C LEU A 163 0.38 -7.25 29.02
N ARG A 164 0.07 -7.94 30.12
CA ARG A 164 -1.31 -8.29 30.47
C ARG A 164 -1.97 -7.20 31.30
N ASN A 165 -2.33 -6.09 30.65
CA ASN A 165 -2.75 -4.84 31.29
C ASN A 165 -1.69 -4.33 32.29
N GLY A 166 -0.43 -4.29 31.83
CA GLY A 166 0.71 -3.83 32.62
C GLY A 166 1.39 -4.90 33.50
N GLU A 167 0.88 -6.13 33.56
CA GLU A 167 1.54 -7.26 34.23
C GLU A 167 2.43 -8.06 33.25
N LEU A 168 3.53 -8.66 33.74
CA LEU A 168 4.39 -9.50 32.91
C LEU A 168 3.71 -10.86 32.60
N PRO A 169 3.63 -11.27 31.33
CA PRO A 169 3.23 -12.63 30.99
C PRO A 169 4.21 -13.65 31.59
N THR A 170 3.69 -14.78 32.07
CA THR A 170 4.49 -15.80 32.78
C THR A 170 5.63 -16.35 31.92
N GLU A 171 5.40 -16.46 30.61
CA GLU A 171 6.31 -17.03 29.63
C GLU A 171 7.42 -16.06 29.23
N LEU A 172 7.22 -14.76 29.41
CA LEU A 172 8.17 -13.72 28.99
C LEU A 172 9.53 -13.89 29.68
N ARG A 173 9.54 -14.36 30.93
CA ARG A 173 10.79 -14.68 31.65
C ARG A 173 11.65 -15.69 30.89
N SER A 174 11.06 -16.77 30.41
CA SER A 174 11.78 -17.79 29.65
C SER A 174 12.22 -17.29 28.27
N VAL A 175 11.42 -16.42 27.65
CA VAL A 175 11.77 -15.78 26.37
C VAL A 175 13.01 -14.90 26.51
N LEU A 176 13.05 -14.03 27.52
CA LEU A 176 14.18 -13.12 27.72
C LEU A 176 15.50 -13.87 27.95
N GLN A 177 15.46 -15.04 28.60
CA GLN A 177 16.64 -15.89 28.79
C GLN A 177 17.18 -16.50 27.49
N ASN A 178 16.32 -16.67 26.48
CA ASN A 178 16.68 -17.28 25.19
C ASN A 178 17.07 -16.26 24.10
N LEU A 179 16.90 -14.95 24.36
CA LEU A 179 17.27 -13.89 23.41
C LEU A 179 18.72 -13.45 23.62
N THR A 180 19.65 -14.18 23.02
CA THR A 180 21.10 -13.96 23.17
C THR A 180 21.59 -12.66 22.51
N GLU A 181 20.92 -12.20 21.45
CA GLU A 181 21.25 -10.96 20.74
C GLU A 181 20.53 -9.71 21.30
N LEU A 182 19.71 -9.86 22.34
CA LEU A 182 18.93 -8.74 22.89
C LEU A 182 19.85 -7.70 23.51
N ILE A 183 19.81 -6.48 22.98
CA ILE A 183 20.60 -5.34 23.44
C ILE A 183 19.80 -4.49 24.41
N GLN A 184 18.51 -4.27 24.12
CA GLN A 184 17.69 -3.30 24.85
C GLN A 184 16.23 -3.75 24.93
N ILE A 185 15.59 -3.45 26.06
CA ILE A 185 14.14 -3.58 26.24
C ILE A 185 13.59 -2.19 26.50
N ILE A 186 12.57 -1.78 25.74
CA ILE A 186 11.90 -0.50 25.93
C ILE A 186 10.48 -0.76 26.41
N VAL A 187 10.20 -0.40 27.65
CA VAL A 187 8.86 -0.45 28.23
C VAL A 187 8.18 0.89 27.94
N VAL A 188 7.12 0.86 27.13
CA VAL A 188 6.41 2.06 26.71
C VAL A 188 5.07 2.16 27.43
N GLY A 189 4.85 3.29 28.09
CA GLY A 189 3.63 3.55 28.84
C GLY A 189 3.60 2.84 30.20
N SER A 190 2.39 2.53 30.67
CA SER A 190 2.18 2.09 32.06
C SER A 190 2.48 0.60 32.26
N ILE A 191 3.35 0.31 33.23
CA ILE A 191 3.66 -1.02 33.76
C ILE A 191 3.32 -1.05 35.25
N SER A 192 2.84 -2.18 35.76
CA SER A 192 2.52 -2.30 37.19
C SER A 192 3.79 -2.25 38.05
N PRO A 193 3.72 -1.75 39.31
CA PRO A 193 4.91 -1.71 40.18
C PRO A 193 5.55 -3.09 40.41
N ASN A 194 4.71 -4.13 40.54
CA ASN A 194 5.16 -5.51 40.70
C ASN A 194 5.86 -6.03 39.43
N ALA A 195 5.25 -5.82 38.26
CA ALA A 195 5.85 -6.18 36.97
C ALA A 195 7.15 -5.42 36.70
N LYS A 196 7.23 -4.13 37.08
CA LYS A 196 8.44 -3.33 36.97
C LYS A 196 9.56 -3.88 37.83
N GLN A 197 9.26 -4.25 39.09
CA GLN A 197 10.23 -4.88 39.97
C GLN A 197 10.73 -6.21 39.39
N GLN A 198 9.80 -7.08 38.98
CA GLN A 198 10.12 -8.38 38.38
C GLN A 198 10.98 -8.24 37.11
N LEU A 199 10.70 -7.26 36.25
CA LEU A 199 11.49 -7.04 35.03
C LEU A 199 12.91 -6.58 35.35
N ASN A 200 13.07 -5.66 36.29
CA ASN A 200 14.40 -5.17 36.72
C ASN A 200 15.23 -6.26 37.41
N GLU A 201 14.58 -7.21 38.09
CA GLU A 201 15.27 -8.40 38.64
C GLU A 201 15.71 -9.39 37.55
N LEU A 202 15.06 -9.37 36.38
CA LEU A 202 15.37 -10.26 35.25
C LEU A 202 16.44 -9.69 34.31
N THR A 203 16.55 -8.37 34.19
CA THR A 203 17.46 -7.73 33.23
C THR A 203 17.73 -6.28 33.56
N GLU A 204 18.98 -5.86 33.38
CA GLU A 204 19.41 -4.46 33.48
C GLU A 204 19.22 -3.69 32.16
N LYS A 205 18.78 -4.35 31.09
CA LYS A 205 18.63 -3.78 29.73
C LYS A 205 17.33 -2.98 29.54
N ALA A 206 16.52 -2.83 30.58
CA ALA A 206 15.20 -2.21 30.50
C ALA A 206 15.26 -0.68 30.64
N ILE A 207 14.66 0.02 29.68
CA ILE A 207 14.42 1.46 29.70
C ILE A 207 12.91 1.69 29.76
N TYR A 208 12.50 2.66 30.58
CA TYR A 208 11.10 3.00 30.77
C TYR A 208 10.81 4.34 30.10
N LEU A 209 9.87 4.33 29.16
CA LEU A 209 9.39 5.49 28.44
C LEU A 209 7.97 5.83 28.89
N ASP A 210 7.83 6.97 29.54
CA ASP A 210 6.52 7.52 29.89
C ASP A 210 5.93 8.24 28.68
N LEU A 211 4.69 7.88 28.34
CA LEU A 211 3.95 8.54 27.27
C LEU A 211 3.53 9.95 27.70
N PRO A 212 3.66 10.96 26.82
CA PRO A 212 3.34 12.34 27.16
C PRO A 212 1.83 12.52 27.38
N ASN A 213 1.44 13.50 28.21
CA ASN A 213 0.03 13.89 28.42
C ASN A 213 -0.92 12.76 28.87
N ASN A 214 -0.43 11.70 29.53
CA ASN A 214 -1.19 10.49 29.85
C ASN A 214 -1.82 9.82 28.61
N HIS A 215 -1.24 10.03 27.43
CA HIS A 215 -1.64 9.35 26.21
C HIS A 215 -1.36 7.85 26.30
N THR A 216 -2.17 7.06 25.62
CA THR A 216 -1.83 5.68 25.23
C THR A 216 -1.00 5.69 23.94
N LEU A 217 -0.34 4.58 23.59
CA LEU A 217 0.30 4.47 22.28
C LEU A 217 -0.69 4.69 21.13
N ASN A 218 -1.95 4.31 21.32
CA ASN A 218 -2.99 4.58 20.33
C ASN A 218 -3.31 6.07 20.19
N ASP A 219 -3.28 6.84 21.27
CA ASP A 219 -3.42 8.29 21.19
C ASP A 219 -2.21 8.94 20.51
N MET A 220 -1.00 8.39 20.72
CA MET A 220 0.19 8.85 19.99
C MET A 220 0.04 8.64 18.49
N TRP A 221 -0.41 7.45 18.07
CA TRP A 221 -0.70 7.15 16.67
C TRP A 221 -1.76 8.08 16.07
N LEU A 222 -2.89 8.28 16.77
CA LEU A 222 -3.99 9.09 16.27
C LEU A 222 -3.65 10.58 16.15
N ASN A 223 -2.81 11.09 17.05
CA ASN A 223 -2.48 12.52 17.10
C ASN A 223 -1.25 12.89 16.28
N TYR A 224 -0.27 11.98 16.14
CA TYR A 224 1.06 12.29 15.58
C TYR A 224 1.51 11.34 14.46
N GLY A 225 0.74 10.30 14.15
CA GLY A 225 1.04 9.35 13.07
C GLY A 225 2.34 8.56 13.29
N ALA A 226 2.86 7.96 12.21
CA ALA A 226 4.08 7.14 12.24
C ALA A 226 5.32 7.96 12.60
N GLU A 227 5.44 9.20 12.09
CA GLU A 227 6.61 10.06 12.32
C GLU A 227 6.74 10.42 13.80
N GLY A 228 5.65 10.85 14.45
CA GLY A 228 5.70 11.15 15.89
C GLY A 228 5.88 9.92 16.78
N MET A 229 5.44 8.75 16.34
CA MET A 229 5.75 7.48 17.02
C MET A 229 7.23 7.14 16.89
N SER A 230 7.82 7.29 15.70
CA SER A 230 9.27 7.04 15.46
C SER A 230 10.13 7.98 16.28
N GLU A 231 9.86 9.29 16.22
CA GLU A 231 10.60 10.31 16.96
C GLU A 231 10.53 10.07 18.48
N PHE A 232 9.35 9.73 19.00
CA PHE A 232 9.18 9.40 20.42
C PHE A 232 9.98 8.16 20.82
N LEU A 233 9.95 7.09 20.02
CA LEU A 233 10.69 5.86 20.34
C LEU A 233 12.21 6.03 20.16
N GLU A 234 12.65 6.89 19.23
CA GLU A 234 14.06 7.22 18.95
C GLU A 234 14.68 8.15 19.99
N SER A 235 13.87 8.89 20.75
CA SER A 235 14.34 9.71 21.89
C SER A 235 15.09 8.93 22.98
N THR A 236 15.18 7.60 22.85
CA THR A 236 15.87 6.67 23.75
C THR A 236 17.31 6.33 23.39
N GLN A 237 17.92 6.98 22.39
CA GLN A 237 19.34 6.74 22.14
C GLN A 237 20.20 7.25 23.30
N PRO A 238 21.00 6.39 23.97
CA PRO A 238 21.99 6.87 24.93
C PRO A 238 23.03 7.70 24.20
N GLU A 239 23.31 8.91 24.71
CA GLU A 239 24.35 9.81 24.22
C GLU A 239 25.66 9.03 23.95
N GLN A 240 26.07 8.97 22.69
CA GLN A 240 27.44 8.58 22.36
C GLN A 240 28.38 9.67 22.88
N THR A 241 29.38 9.22 23.64
CA THR A 241 30.52 9.98 24.18
C THR A 241 31.02 11.08 23.24
N PRO A 242 31.09 12.36 23.70
CA PRO A 242 31.69 13.42 22.92
C PRO A 242 33.21 13.43 23.14
N ASP A 243 33.95 13.13 22.07
CA ASP A 243 35.38 13.42 22.00
C ASP A 243 35.62 14.90 21.64
N ALA A 244 36.52 15.48 22.42
CA ALA A 244 37.39 16.62 22.14
C ALA A 244 36.79 18.00 21.81
N GLU A 245 36.91 18.86 22.84
CA GLU A 245 37.41 20.24 22.75
C GLU A 245 36.66 21.23 21.85
N ARG A 246 35.87 22.09 22.51
CA ARG A 246 35.98 23.54 22.33
C ARG A 246 35.59 24.26 23.61
N THR A 247 36.57 24.97 24.12
CA THR A 247 36.57 25.89 25.25
C THR A 247 35.52 26.99 25.13
N GLY A 248 34.86 27.34 26.24
CA GLY A 248 34.29 28.68 26.43
C GLY A 248 32.97 28.73 27.19
N PHE A 249 33.07 28.96 28.52
CA PHE A 249 32.07 29.52 29.44
C PHE A 249 30.66 28.91 29.50
N SER A 250 30.36 28.33 30.66
CA SER A 250 29.05 27.88 31.10
C SER A 250 28.05 29.02 31.30
N ALA A 251 26.87 28.89 30.70
CA ALA A 251 25.61 29.35 31.29
C ALA A 251 24.72 28.11 31.56
N PRO A 252 23.98 28.04 32.66
CA PRO A 252 23.19 26.86 33.01
C PRO A 252 22.06 26.62 32.00
N LYS A 253 21.89 25.37 31.56
CA LYS A 253 20.77 24.91 30.71
C LYS A 253 19.43 25.21 31.41
N VAL A 254 18.68 26.20 30.93
CA VAL A 254 17.26 26.41 31.25
C VAL A 254 16.49 26.42 29.92
N GLY A 255 15.86 25.29 29.57
CA GLY A 255 15.14 25.12 28.30
C GLY A 255 13.63 25.26 28.44
N LEU A 256 12.95 25.52 27.31
CA LEU A 256 11.50 25.47 27.20
C LEU A 256 11.01 24.03 27.33
N ILE A 257 10.03 23.79 28.20
CA ILE A 257 9.38 22.50 28.42
C ILE A 257 8.11 22.45 27.57
N ILE A 258 8.12 21.64 26.51
CA ILE A 258 6.96 21.46 25.64
C ILE A 258 6.08 20.34 26.23
N HIS A 259 4.94 20.70 26.84
CA HIS A 259 3.99 19.68 27.31
C HIS A 259 3.13 19.15 26.16
N ASN A 260 2.66 20.05 25.29
CA ASN A 260 1.95 19.76 24.03
C ASN A 260 1.89 21.05 23.18
N PRO A 261 1.39 21.01 21.92
CA PRO A 261 1.33 22.20 21.05
C PRO A 261 0.48 23.36 21.59
N ARG A 262 -0.29 23.15 22.66
CA ARG A 262 -1.14 24.16 23.31
C ARG A 262 -0.73 24.45 24.76
N LYS A 263 0.40 23.91 25.23
CA LYS A 263 0.93 24.18 26.56
C LYS A 263 2.45 24.07 26.57
N LEU A 264 3.10 25.22 26.75
CA LEU A 264 4.55 25.36 26.81
C LEU A 264 4.91 25.96 28.17
N SER A 265 5.91 25.43 28.85
CA SER A 265 6.27 25.87 30.19
C SER A 265 7.75 26.20 30.29
N TYR A 266 8.08 27.16 31.14
CA TYR A 266 9.43 27.61 31.37
C TYR A 266 9.62 27.83 32.86
N LYS A 267 10.72 27.29 33.39
CA LYS A 267 11.10 27.42 34.79
C LYS A 267 12.04 28.62 34.91
N GLY A 268 11.50 29.79 35.21
CA GLY A 268 12.29 31.00 35.43
C GLY A 268 12.86 31.08 36.85
N ASN A 269 13.70 32.07 37.12
CA ASN A 269 14.25 32.31 38.46
C ASN A 269 13.17 32.79 39.44
N ALA A 270 12.25 33.65 39.00
CA ALA A 270 11.18 34.21 39.81
C ALA A 270 10.00 33.25 39.97
N ALA A 271 9.57 32.58 38.89
CA ALA A 271 8.37 31.76 38.90
C ALA A 271 8.38 30.64 37.83
N TYR A 272 7.41 29.73 37.93
CA TYR A 272 7.04 28.86 36.81
C TYR A 272 6.09 29.58 35.86
N TYR A 273 6.44 29.58 34.58
CA TYR A 273 5.64 30.17 33.51
C TYR A 273 5.04 29.07 32.65
N SER A 274 3.77 29.20 32.27
CA SER A 274 3.11 28.30 31.33
C SER A 274 2.28 29.08 30.33
N VAL A 275 2.65 29.03 29.06
CA VAL A 275 1.86 29.53 27.93
C VAL A 275 0.76 28.53 27.61
N LEU A 276 -0.47 29.03 27.52
CA LEU A 276 -1.68 28.26 27.24
C LEU A 276 -2.26 28.67 25.88
N GLY A 277 -2.56 27.68 25.03
CA GLY A 277 -3.00 27.88 23.65
C GLY A 277 -1.87 27.72 22.65
N SER A 278 -2.22 27.77 21.36
CA SER A 278 -1.24 27.75 20.26
C SER A 278 -0.50 29.08 20.18
N LEU A 279 0.77 29.04 19.79
CA LEU A 279 1.52 30.26 19.47
C LEU A 279 0.91 30.98 18.26
N PRO A 280 0.97 32.32 18.21
CA PRO A 280 0.50 33.07 17.06
C PRO A 280 1.38 32.82 15.82
N ASN A 281 0.73 32.67 14.66
CA ASN A 281 1.40 32.52 13.37
C ASN A 281 2.01 33.84 12.84
N ASP A 282 1.62 34.98 13.42
CA ASP A 282 2.15 36.29 13.06
C ASP A 282 3.56 36.46 13.65
N LEU A 283 4.57 36.58 12.79
CA LEU A 283 5.97 36.70 13.21
C LEU A 283 6.24 38.01 13.97
N GLY A 284 5.45 39.06 13.74
CA GLY A 284 5.64 40.37 14.37
C GLY A 284 5.01 40.53 15.76
N SER A 285 4.35 39.49 16.30
CA SER A 285 3.73 39.52 17.62
C SER A 285 3.82 38.19 18.38
N MET A 286 3.83 38.24 19.71
CA MET A 286 3.89 37.11 20.64
C MET A 286 2.84 37.27 21.75
N LYS A 287 1.59 37.42 21.34
CA LYS A 287 0.40 37.44 22.21
C LYS A 287 0.07 36.04 22.72
N VAL A 288 0.30 35.83 24.01
CA VAL A 288 0.08 34.53 24.67
C VAL A 288 -0.85 34.63 25.86
N SER A 289 -1.52 33.54 26.23
CA SER A 289 -2.19 33.43 27.53
C SER A 289 -1.24 32.80 28.54
N LEU A 290 -0.62 33.62 29.38
CA LEU A 290 0.40 33.23 30.33
C LEU A 290 -0.21 32.85 31.69
N LEU A 291 0.27 31.76 32.27
CA LEU A 291 0.02 31.33 33.65
C LEU A 291 1.35 31.40 34.42
N VAL A 292 1.39 32.18 35.49
CA VAL A 292 2.53 32.32 36.41
C VAL A 292 2.21 31.59 37.70
N GLU A 293 3.09 30.72 38.16
CA GLU A 293 2.98 29.96 39.40
C GLU A 293 4.19 30.22 40.30
N ASP A 294 3.93 30.74 41.49
CA ASP A 294 4.95 31.02 42.51
C ASP A 294 5.47 29.72 43.15
N TYR A 295 6.80 29.57 43.24
CA TYR A 295 7.46 28.43 43.85
C TYR A 295 7.13 28.23 45.33
N GLN A 296 7.03 29.31 46.10
CA GLN A 296 6.90 29.26 47.56
C GLN A 296 5.45 29.09 47.97
N THR A 297 4.54 29.80 47.30
CA THR A 297 3.12 29.84 47.69
C THR A 297 2.24 28.91 46.86
N GLY A 298 2.70 28.45 45.69
CA GLY A 298 1.93 27.65 44.74
C GLY A 298 0.75 28.41 44.12
N LYS A 299 0.66 29.73 44.33
CA LYS A 299 -0.43 30.56 43.79
C LYS A 299 -0.26 30.73 42.29
N LYS A 300 -1.41 30.74 41.59
CA LYS A 300 -1.50 30.79 40.14
C LYS A 300 -2.13 32.08 39.67
N HIS A 301 -1.44 32.82 38.80
CA HIS A 301 -1.96 34.01 38.14
C HIS A 301 -2.05 33.78 36.63
N ARG A 302 -3.20 34.08 36.02
CA ARG A 302 -3.40 33.91 34.57
C ARG A 302 -3.76 35.22 33.91
N GLN A 303 -3.05 35.58 32.84
CA GLN A 303 -3.36 36.77 32.04
C GLN A 303 -2.89 36.62 30.59
N LYS A 304 -3.50 37.36 29.67
CA LYS A 304 -2.96 37.56 28.32
C LYS A 304 -1.86 38.62 28.34
N LEU A 305 -0.76 38.36 27.66
CA LEU A 305 0.42 39.22 27.61
C LEU A 305 1.00 39.22 26.19
N GLU A 306 1.49 40.36 25.72
CA GLU A 306 2.28 40.49 24.49
C GLU A 306 3.76 40.49 24.87
N LEU A 307 4.45 39.37 24.64
CA LEU A 307 5.82 39.17 25.12
C LEU A 307 6.86 40.04 24.38
N PHE A 308 6.51 40.62 23.23
CA PHE A 308 7.39 41.55 22.51
C PHE A 308 7.28 43.01 22.99
N SER A 309 6.32 43.34 23.85
CA SER A 309 6.16 44.69 24.41
C SER A 309 6.85 44.82 25.77
N THR A 310 7.97 45.56 25.83
CA THR A 310 8.70 45.79 27.10
C THR A 310 7.84 46.49 28.15
N MET A 311 6.98 47.42 27.72
CA MET A 311 6.04 48.12 28.59
C MET A 311 5.03 47.15 29.24
N ASP A 312 4.52 46.19 28.46
CA ASP A 312 3.57 45.18 28.96
C ASP A 312 4.24 44.22 29.96
N LEU A 313 5.51 43.85 29.72
CA LEU A 313 6.29 43.00 30.62
C LEU A 313 6.53 43.67 31.98
N GLU A 314 6.93 44.94 31.98
CA GLU A 314 7.20 45.72 33.20
C GLU A 314 5.93 45.95 34.02
N GLU A 315 4.83 46.37 33.39
CA GLU A 315 3.54 46.58 34.07
C GLU A 315 3.00 45.28 34.66
N PHE A 316 3.13 44.17 33.93
CA PHE A 316 2.74 42.84 34.39
C PHE A 316 3.56 42.38 35.60
N ALA A 317 4.89 42.48 35.51
CA ALA A 317 5.81 42.06 36.56
C ALA A 317 5.65 42.88 37.84
N GLN A 318 5.53 44.22 37.73
CA GLN A 318 5.31 45.09 38.88
C GLN A 318 4.00 44.74 39.59
N ARG A 319 2.91 44.55 38.84
CA ARG A 319 1.59 44.27 39.41
C ARG A 319 1.50 42.91 40.09
N ILE A 320 2.27 41.92 39.62
CA ILE A 320 2.36 40.61 40.29
C ILE A 320 3.30 40.70 41.49
N GLY A 321 4.46 41.36 41.37
CA GLY A 321 5.41 41.54 42.47
C GLY A 321 4.87 42.36 43.65
N GLU A 322 3.89 43.23 43.42
CA GLU A 322 3.18 43.94 44.51
C GLU A 322 2.14 43.06 45.22
N LYS A 323 1.55 42.08 44.52
CA LYS A 323 0.47 41.21 45.05
C LYS A 323 0.98 39.90 45.63
N GLU A 324 2.06 39.40 45.08
CA GLU A 324 2.74 38.15 45.42
C GLU A 324 4.20 38.54 45.69
N SER A 325 4.85 37.99 46.72
CA SER A 325 6.21 38.37 47.14
C SER A 325 7.31 37.91 46.15
N LEU A 326 7.09 38.13 44.85
CA LEU A 326 7.94 37.80 43.73
C LEU A 326 8.75 39.03 43.30
N ASN A 327 10.00 38.82 42.89
CA ASN A 327 10.88 39.89 42.45
C ASN A 327 10.53 40.32 41.02
N ALA A 328 9.99 41.53 40.86
CA ALA A 328 9.56 42.07 39.57
C ALA A 328 10.70 42.11 38.53
N ASN A 329 11.94 42.43 38.94
CA ASN A 329 13.08 42.49 38.01
C ASN A 329 13.46 41.11 37.47
N GLU A 330 13.41 40.09 38.32
CA GLU A 330 13.65 38.70 37.90
C GLU A 330 12.52 38.19 37.00
N MET A 331 11.27 38.60 37.27
CA MET A 331 10.14 38.26 36.40
C MET A 331 10.30 38.85 34.99
N VAL A 332 10.77 40.09 34.86
CA VAL A 332 11.00 40.70 33.53
C VAL A 332 12.08 39.91 32.76
N MET A 333 13.18 39.55 33.42
CA MET A 333 14.25 38.73 32.80
C MET A 333 13.74 37.34 32.37
N ASP A 334 12.94 36.70 33.22
CA ASP A 334 12.34 35.41 32.91
C ASP A 334 11.38 35.48 31.72
N LEU A 335 10.56 36.53 31.65
CA LEU A 335 9.60 36.74 30.56
C LEU A 335 10.31 37.05 29.24
N SER A 336 11.42 37.79 29.27
CA SER A 336 12.28 38.00 28.11
C SER A 336 12.86 36.68 27.61
N THR A 337 13.40 35.87 28.52
CA THR A 337 13.97 34.55 28.16
C THR A 337 12.90 33.61 27.61
N LEU A 338 11.70 33.62 28.20
CA LEU A 338 10.55 32.89 27.68
C LEU A 338 10.20 33.34 26.27
N SER A 339 10.25 34.64 25.97
CA SER A 339 9.99 35.18 24.63
C SER A 339 10.92 34.55 23.59
N ASP A 340 12.24 34.58 23.85
CA ASP A 340 13.27 34.03 22.96
C ASP A 340 13.07 32.52 22.74
N LEU A 341 12.75 31.80 23.82
CA LEU A 341 12.49 30.36 23.79
C LEU A 341 11.25 30.00 22.95
N LEU A 342 10.18 30.78 23.04
CA LEU A 342 8.96 30.57 22.25
C LEU A 342 9.18 30.89 20.77
N GLU A 343 10.02 31.89 20.48
CA GLU A 343 10.38 32.25 19.11
C GLU A 343 11.19 31.12 18.44
N ALA A 344 12.24 30.63 19.08
CA ALA A 344 13.02 29.49 18.58
C ALA A 344 12.15 28.25 18.33
N HIS A 345 11.24 27.93 19.27
CA HIS A 345 10.31 26.82 19.11
C HIS A 345 9.34 27.03 17.94
N ARG A 346 8.88 28.27 17.71
CA ARG A 346 8.01 28.61 16.58
C ARG A 346 8.74 28.47 15.25
N GLU A 347 10.01 28.89 15.17
CA GLU A 347 10.85 28.72 13.97
C GLU A 347 11.07 27.25 13.64
N GLU A 348 11.34 26.40 14.63
CA GLU A 348 11.43 24.94 14.46
C GLU A 348 10.13 24.35 13.91
N GLN A 349 8.97 24.74 14.46
CA GLN A 349 7.68 24.26 13.95
C GLN A 349 7.42 24.70 12.49
N ILE A 350 7.84 25.90 12.11
CA ILE A 350 7.74 26.38 10.73
C ILE A 350 8.67 25.59 9.81
N ALA A 351 9.89 25.28 10.25
CA ALA A 351 10.83 24.46 9.48
C ALA A 351 10.33 23.02 9.27
N ILE A 352 9.61 22.47 10.25
CA ILE A 352 8.97 21.14 10.16
C ILE A 352 7.73 21.18 9.24
N MET A 353 6.91 22.23 9.31
CA MET A 353 5.72 22.36 8.45
C MET A 353 6.05 22.68 6.98
N PHE A 354 7.18 23.35 6.75
CA PHE A 354 7.69 23.67 5.42
C PHE A 354 9.11 23.12 5.28
N PRO A 355 9.27 21.79 5.17
CA PRO A 355 10.59 21.20 5.01
C PRO A 355 11.20 21.78 3.74
N SER A 356 12.34 22.45 3.91
CA SER A 356 13.13 22.95 2.79
C SER A 356 13.44 21.78 1.85
N GLN A 357 13.28 22.02 0.54
CA GLN A 357 13.48 21.03 -0.54
C GLN A 357 14.66 20.09 -0.26
N GLY A 358 14.43 18.78 -0.07
CA GLY A 358 15.55 17.83 -0.03
C GLY A 358 15.35 16.43 0.55
N GLN A 359 14.32 16.12 1.34
CA GLN A 359 14.23 14.80 1.97
C GLN A 359 13.38 13.82 1.14
N GLN A 360 13.96 13.32 0.04
CA GLN A 360 13.53 12.05 -0.55
C GLN A 360 13.82 10.94 0.49
N LYS A 361 12.83 10.09 0.81
CA LYS A 361 13.02 8.86 1.61
C LYS A 361 14.30 8.16 1.14
N GLN A 362 15.27 7.97 2.05
CA GLN A 362 16.58 7.45 1.70
C GLN A 362 16.45 6.09 1.02
N LYS A 363 16.87 6.04 -0.25
CA LYS A 363 16.94 4.85 -1.08
C LYS A 363 17.97 3.90 -0.47
N GLN A 364 17.55 2.74 0.04
CA GLN A 364 18.49 1.71 0.48
C GLN A 364 19.37 1.31 -0.73
N PRO A 365 20.69 1.48 -0.66
CA PRO A 365 21.55 1.18 -1.78
C PRO A 365 21.58 -0.32 -2.06
N LEU A 366 21.51 -0.69 -3.34
CA LEU A 366 21.74 -2.06 -3.80
C LEU A 366 23.08 -2.60 -3.26
N SER A 367 23.10 -3.87 -2.85
CA SER A 367 24.36 -4.55 -2.50
C SER A 367 25.32 -4.49 -3.70
N LYS A 368 26.62 -4.30 -3.42
CA LYS A 368 27.66 -4.20 -4.46
C LYS A 368 27.71 -5.46 -5.34
N ASP A 369 27.51 -6.63 -4.75
CA ASP A 369 27.55 -7.91 -5.47
C ASP A 369 26.36 -8.02 -6.43
N LEU A 370 25.14 -7.76 -5.92
CA LEU A 370 23.91 -7.77 -6.73
C LEU A 370 23.96 -6.71 -7.85
N GLN A 371 24.55 -5.54 -7.56
CA GLN A 371 24.75 -4.51 -8.57
C GLN A 371 25.70 -4.97 -9.68
N ALA A 372 26.79 -5.65 -9.34
CA ALA A 372 27.74 -6.17 -10.31
C ALA A 372 27.11 -7.27 -11.19
N GLU A 373 26.42 -8.23 -10.58
CA GLU A 373 25.72 -9.31 -11.29
C GLU A 373 24.63 -8.78 -12.23
N ALA A 374 23.80 -7.83 -11.75
CA ALA A 374 22.76 -7.22 -12.57
C ALA A 374 23.35 -6.39 -13.72
N MET A 375 24.47 -5.70 -13.50
CA MET A 375 25.17 -4.98 -14.57
C MET A 375 25.74 -5.93 -15.63
N GLU A 376 26.36 -7.04 -15.22
CA GLU A 376 26.85 -8.07 -16.14
C GLU A 376 25.69 -8.66 -16.97
N PHE A 377 24.57 -8.96 -16.31
CA PHE A 377 23.37 -9.45 -16.98
C PHE A 377 22.84 -8.47 -18.04
N LEU A 378 22.76 -7.18 -17.72
CA LEU A 378 22.29 -6.15 -18.66
C LEU A 378 23.21 -5.98 -19.90
N GLN A 379 24.47 -6.43 -19.83
CA GLN A 379 25.41 -6.42 -20.94
C GLN A 379 25.30 -7.67 -21.85
N GLN A 380 24.56 -8.69 -21.45
CA GLN A 380 24.43 -9.94 -22.20
C GLN A 380 23.62 -9.78 -23.49
N LYS A 381 24.07 -10.47 -24.55
CA LYS A 381 23.29 -10.60 -25.80
C LYS A 381 21.98 -11.35 -25.54
N GLY A 382 20.94 -11.01 -26.31
CA GLY A 382 19.62 -11.65 -26.16
C GLY A 382 18.92 -11.27 -24.85
N LEU A 383 19.20 -10.07 -24.32
CA LEU A 383 18.74 -9.61 -23.01
C LEU A 383 17.24 -9.79 -22.79
N LEU A 384 16.40 -9.44 -23.76
CA LEU A 384 14.94 -9.54 -23.60
C LEU A 384 14.48 -11.00 -23.45
N THR A 385 15.10 -11.94 -24.18
CA THR A 385 14.83 -13.37 -24.00
C THR A 385 15.28 -13.86 -22.63
N ASN A 386 16.37 -13.32 -22.10
CA ASN A 386 16.84 -13.66 -20.75
C ASN A 386 15.94 -13.05 -19.65
N ILE A 387 15.48 -11.80 -19.84
CA ILE A 387 14.48 -11.16 -18.98
C ILE A 387 13.19 -11.97 -18.97
N ASP A 388 12.72 -12.41 -20.13
CA ASP A 388 11.52 -13.23 -20.24
C ASP A 388 11.62 -14.55 -19.46
N LYS A 389 12.76 -15.24 -19.57
CA LYS A 389 13.04 -16.44 -18.78
C LYS A 389 13.04 -16.16 -17.29
N LEU A 390 13.60 -15.03 -16.86
CA LEU A 390 13.58 -14.64 -15.45
C LEU A 390 12.16 -14.32 -14.97
N LEU A 391 11.35 -13.63 -15.79
CA LEU A 391 9.95 -13.35 -15.49
C LEU A 391 9.15 -14.66 -15.32
N GLU A 392 9.40 -15.65 -16.18
CA GLU A 392 8.82 -16.98 -16.02
C GLU A 392 9.24 -17.66 -14.72
N GLN A 393 10.55 -17.63 -14.43
CA GLN A 393 11.12 -18.20 -13.21
C GLN A 393 10.79 -17.39 -11.95
N SER A 394 10.17 -16.21 -12.09
CA SER A 394 9.59 -15.41 -11.01
C SER A 394 8.12 -15.77 -10.75
N GLY A 395 7.55 -16.74 -11.48
CA GLY A 395 6.18 -17.24 -11.28
C GLY A 395 5.15 -16.75 -12.29
N ILE A 396 5.57 -16.10 -13.38
CA ILE A 396 4.66 -15.65 -14.45
C ILE A 396 4.58 -16.71 -15.55
N VAL A 397 3.68 -17.67 -15.39
CA VAL A 397 3.54 -18.84 -16.26
C VAL A 397 2.87 -18.49 -17.58
N GLY A 398 3.45 -18.96 -18.70
CA GLY A 398 2.92 -18.70 -20.03
C GLY A 398 2.89 -17.21 -20.37
N GLU A 399 1.94 -16.78 -21.21
CA GLU A 399 1.67 -15.36 -21.48
C GLU A 399 2.90 -14.58 -21.96
N HIS A 400 3.77 -15.23 -22.76
CA HIS A 400 5.10 -14.72 -23.14
C HIS A 400 5.08 -13.27 -23.63
N ASN A 401 4.24 -12.96 -24.62
CA ASN A 401 4.14 -11.61 -25.16
C ASN A 401 3.54 -10.64 -24.13
N THR A 402 2.48 -11.07 -23.43
CA THR A 402 1.73 -10.26 -22.46
C THR A 402 2.59 -9.87 -21.24
N ARG A 403 3.37 -10.80 -20.69
CA ARG A 403 4.29 -10.52 -19.58
C ARG A 403 5.42 -9.60 -20.02
N MET A 404 5.95 -9.80 -21.23
CA MET A 404 7.02 -8.95 -21.76
C MET A 404 6.54 -7.53 -22.06
N ILE A 405 5.40 -7.35 -22.73
CA ILE A 405 4.88 -6.01 -23.02
C ILE A 405 4.57 -5.24 -21.72
N LEU A 406 4.01 -5.90 -20.71
CA LEU A 406 3.74 -5.30 -19.41
C LEU A 406 5.01 -4.92 -18.67
N PHE A 407 6.04 -5.78 -18.67
CA PHE A 407 7.33 -5.47 -18.06
C PHE A 407 8.01 -4.29 -18.75
N VAL A 408 8.02 -4.26 -20.09
CA VAL A 408 8.58 -3.16 -20.87
C VAL A 408 7.86 -1.86 -20.52
N ILE A 409 6.52 -1.84 -20.53
CA ILE A 409 5.73 -0.67 -20.14
C ILE A 409 6.04 -0.24 -18.70
N ALA A 410 6.04 -1.18 -17.75
CA ALA A 410 6.32 -0.92 -16.34
C ALA A 410 7.69 -0.26 -16.16
N SER A 411 8.71 -0.71 -16.90
CA SER A 411 10.08 -0.18 -16.83
C SER A 411 10.24 1.24 -17.40
N THR A 412 9.22 1.80 -18.06
CA THR A 412 9.23 3.19 -18.55
C THR A 412 9.00 4.23 -17.45
N TYR A 413 8.72 3.83 -16.21
CA TYR A 413 8.25 4.72 -15.15
C TYR A 413 9.15 5.94 -14.88
N LYS A 414 10.47 5.76 -14.97
CA LYS A 414 11.50 6.81 -14.82
C LYS A 414 12.12 7.27 -16.14
N MET A 415 11.55 6.85 -17.27
CA MET A 415 12.08 7.10 -18.61
C MET A 415 11.38 8.32 -19.24
N PRO A 416 12.00 8.98 -20.23
CA PRO A 416 11.38 10.14 -20.90
C PRO A 416 10.12 9.76 -21.71
N TYR A 417 10.07 8.52 -22.20
CA TYR A 417 9.00 7.97 -23.03
C TYR A 417 8.08 7.06 -22.18
N ASN A 418 7.32 7.66 -21.26
CA ASN A 418 6.40 6.89 -20.41
C ASN A 418 5.31 6.19 -21.24
N LEU A 419 5.01 4.95 -20.87
CA LEU A 419 3.93 4.17 -21.46
C LEU A 419 2.89 3.77 -20.41
N HIS A 420 1.68 3.53 -20.89
CA HIS A 420 0.55 3.16 -20.06
C HIS A 420 -0.13 1.94 -20.66
N ALA A 421 -0.49 0.97 -19.81
CA ALA A 421 -1.21 -0.24 -20.17
C ALA A 421 -2.62 -0.22 -19.58
N LEU A 422 -3.58 -0.72 -20.38
CA LEU A 422 -4.92 -1.07 -19.93
C LEU A 422 -5.15 -2.55 -20.23
N VAL A 423 -5.10 -3.36 -19.19
CA VAL A 423 -5.27 -4.82 -19.25
C VAL A 423 -6.76 -5.14 -19.21
N GLN A 424 -7.26 -5.71 -20.29
CA GLN A 424 -8.65 -6.09 -20.45
C GLN A 424 -8.81 -7.59 -20.30
N ALA A 425 -9.59 -8.02 -19.32
CA ALA A 425 -9.90 -9.44 -19.15
C ALA A 425 -11.18 -9.64 -18.34
N SER A 426 -11.78 -10.83 -18.49
CA SER A 426 -12.96 -11.22 -17.73
C SER A 426 -12.66 -11.33 -16.22
N SER A 427 -13.71 -11.36 -15.38
CA SER A 427 -13.50 -11.54 -13.95
C SER A 427 -13.03 -12.97 -13.63
N GLY A 428 -11.95 -13.10 -12.87
CA GLY A 428 -11.39 -14.40 -12.49
C GLY A 428 -10.35 -14.98 -13.45
N SER A 429 -10.02 -14.30 -14.55
CA SER A 429 -9.03 -14.70 -15.57
C SER A 429 -7.56 -14.67 -15.13
N GLY A 430 -7.26 -14.32 -13.87
CA GLY A 430 -5.88 -14.19 -13.39
C GLY A 430 -5.22 -12.82 -13.64
N LYS A 431 -5.96 -11.81 -14.13
CA LYS A 431 -5.43 -10.45 -14.41
C LYS A 431 -4.62 -9.84 -13.26
N SER A 432 -5.12 -9.91 -12.04
CA SER A 432 -4.46 -9.34 -10.87
C SER A 432 -3.17 -10.08 -10.55
N HIS A 433 -3.10 -11.38 -10.80
CA HIS A 433 -1.88 -12.16 -10.61
C HIS A 433 -0.78 -11.70 -11.57
N LEU A 434 -1.09 -11.56 -12.86
CA LEU A 434 -0.14 -11.08 -13.86
C LEU A 434 0.37 -9.67 -13.53
N ILE A 435 -0.54 -8.73 -13.26
CA ILE A 435 -0.18 -7.35 -12.93
C ILE A 435 0.67 -7.28 -11.65
N ASN A 436 0.27 -8.01 -10.60
CA ASN A 436 1.02 -8.01 -9.34
C ASN A 436 2.40 -8.64 -9.50
N SER A 437 2.52 -9.71 -10.29
CA SER A 437 3.82 -10.35 -10.52
C SER A 437 4.78 -9.45 -11.29
N ILE A 438 4.29 -8.71 -12.29
CA ILE A 438 5.10 -7.70 -13.00
C ILE A 438 5.47 -6.54 -12.06
N MET A 439 4.51 -6.05 -11.28
CA MET A 439 4.72 -5.00 -10.27
C MET A 439 5.81 -5.40 -9.26
N GLU A 440 5.82 -6.65 -8.83
CA GLU A 440 6.84 -7.20 -7.94
C GLU A 440 8.23 -7.31 -8.58
N CYS A 441 8.37 -7.16 -9.90
CA CYS A 441 9.67 -7.10 -10.58
C CYS A 441 10.22 -5.67 -10.72
N ILE A 442 9.49 -4.66 -10.23
CA ILE A 442 9.86 -3.24 -10.26
C ILE A 442 10.26 -2.78 -8.85
N PRO A 443 11.22 -1.84 -8.69
CA PRO A 443 11.64 -1.37 -7.36
C PRO A 443 10.45 -0.88 -6.52
N LYS A 444 10.23 -1.51 -5.35
CA LYS A 444 9.02 -1.32 -4.54
C LYS A 444 8.75 0.13 -4.14
N HIS A 445 9.80 0.92 -3.89
CA HIS A 445 9.69 2.34 -3.53
C HIS A 445 9.23 3.24 -4.69
N GLU A 446 9.26 2.74 -5.93
CA GLU A 446 8.82 3.42 -7.14
C GLU A 446 7.42 2.99 -7.59
N VAL A 447 6.79 2.06 -6.89
CA VAL A 447 5.46 1.55 -7.22
C VAL A 447 4.41 2.21 -6.34
N MET A 448 3.35 2.72 -6.95
CA MET A 448 2.12 3.14 -6.28
C MET A 448 0.97 2.21 -6.69
N ASN A 449 0.63 1.26 -5.82
CA ASN A 449 -0.47 0.32 -6.06
C ASN A 449 -1.77 0.82 -5.41
N MET A 450 -2.79 1.08 -6.22
CA MET A 450 -4.05 1.67 -5.80
C MET A 450 -5.21 0.70 -6.10
N THR A 451 -5.92 0.30 -5.04
CA THR A 451 -7.17 -0.49 -5.14
C THR A 451 -8.41 0.41 -5.22
N ARG A 452 -8.30 1.64 -4.71
CA ARG A 452 -9.36 2.66 -4.75
C ARG A 452 -8.73 4.05 -4.76
N VAL A 453 -9.30 4.95 -5.54
CA VAL A 453 -8.91 6.36 -5.61
C VAL A 453 -10.16 7.22 -5.39
N THR A 454 -10.07 8.27 -4.59
CA THR A 454 -11.17 9.21 -4.40
C THR A 454 -11.16 10.26 -5.52
N SER A 455 -12.32 10.84 -5.86
CA SER A 455 -12.51 11.73 -7.02
C SER A 455 -11.46 12.83 -7.17
N LYS A 456 -10.98 13.36 -6.04
CA LYS A 456 -10.08 14.52 -5.99
C LYS A 456 -8.66 14.24 -5.52
N SER A 457 -8.32 13.00 -5.15
CA SER A 457 -6.99 12.74 -4.57
C SER A 457 -5.84 13.11 -5.51
N PHE A 458 -6.01 12.93 -6.83
CA PHE A 458 -4.99 13.28 -7.81
C PHE A 458 -4.64 14.78 -7.82
N TYR A 459 -5.57 15.67 -7.46
CA TYR A 459 -5.32 17.11 -7.37
C TYR A 459 -4.64 17.53 -6.06
N HIS A 460 -4.49 16.60 -5.11
CA HIS A 460 -3.97 16.86 -3.77
C HIS A 460 -2.56 16.30 -3.54
N TYR A 461 -1.98 15.60 -4.52
CA TYR A 461 -0.55 15.27 -4.45
C TYR A 461 0.31 16.54 -4.48
N THR A 462 1.46 16.47 -3.81
CA THR A 462 2.43 17.56 -3.71
C THR A 462 3.83 17.05 -4.06
N ASN A 463 4.84 17.93 -3.99
CA ASN A 463 6.26 17.54 -3.91
C ASN A 463 6.73 16.48 -4.93
N ASN A 464 6.21 16.51 -6.15
CA ASN A 464 6.54 15.57 -7.22
C ASN A 464 6.29 14.09 -6.85
N GLU A 465 5.33 13.80 -5.97
CA GLU A 465 5.00 12.43 -5.53
C GLU A 465 4.66 11.47 -6.69
N LEU A 466 4.15 12.00 -7.81
CA LEU A 466 3.80 11.26 -9.01
C LEU A 466 4.89 11.26 -10.10
N ILE A 467 6.09 11.73 -9.78
CA ILE A 467 7.25 11.67 -10.68
C ILE A 467 8.02 10.38 -10.43
N ASP A 468 8.45 9.74 -11.53
CA ASP A 468 9.19 8.50 -11.55
C ASP A 468 8.49 7.39 -10.77
N LYS A 469 7.16 7.26 -10.96
CA LYS A 469 6.36 6.20 -10.37
C LYS A 469 5.76 5.25 -11.40
N LEU A 470 5.64 3.98 -11.02
CA LEU A 470 4.73 3.03 -11.65
C LEU A 470 3.42 3.06 -10.90
N ILE A 471 2.37 3.62 -11.50
CA ILE A 471 1.03 3.64 -10.93
C ILE A 471 0.26 2.40 -11.38
N VAL A 472 -0.15 1.56 -10.43
CA VAL A 472 -0.95 0.37 -10.69
C VAL A 472 -2.38 0.61 -10.20
N ILE A 473 -3.36 0.49 -11.08
CA ILE A 473 -4.80 0.61 -10.76
C ILE A 473 -5.44 -0.76 -10.94
N GLN A 474 -5.79 -1.40 -9.82
CA GLN A 474 -6.31 -2.78 -9.81
C GLN A 474 -7.72 -2.90 -10.41
N ASP A 475 -8.52 -1.85 -10.27
CA ASP A 475 -9.86 -1.75 -10.83
C ASP A 475 -10.07 -0.34 -11.37
N PHE A 476 -9.86 -0.18 -12.68
CA PHE A 476 -10.05 1.09 -13.38
C PHE A 476 -11.54 1.46 -13.47
N ASP A 477 -12.43 0.45 -13.51
CA ASP A 477 -13.87 0.67 -13.60
C ASP A 477 -14.46 1.14 -12.27
N GLY A 478 -13.80 0.84 -11.15
CA GLY A 478 -14.13 1.33 -9.82
C GLY A 478 -13.78 2.80 -9.58
N LEU A 479 -13.04 3.44 -10.50
CA LEU A 479 -12.80 4.88 -10.48
C LEU A 479 -14.02 5.65 -10.95
N ASP A 480 -14.37 6.73 -10.25
CA ASP A 480 -15.37 7.66 -10.76
C ASP A 480 -14.86 8.44 -11.98
N GLU A 481 -15.78 9.10 -12.69
CA GLU A 481 -15.47 9.80 -13.94
C GLU A 481 -14.47 10.96 -13.74
N GLU A 482 -14.51 11.64 -12.59
CA GLU A 482 -13.59 12.73 -12.26
C GLU A 482 -12.16 12.22 -12.06
N ALA A 483 -11.97 11.11 -11.34
CA ALA A 483 -10.68 10.47 -11.18
C ALA A 483 -10.15 9.88 -12.48
N GLN A 484 -11.01 9.25 -13.30
CA GLN A 484 -10.62 8.76 -14.63
C GLN A 484 -10.18 9.91 -15.54
N PHE A 485 -10.90 11.04 -15.51
CA PHE A 485 -10.53 12.24 -16.25
C PHE A 485 -9.18 12.79 -15.79
N ALA A 486 -8.99 12.98 -14.49
CA ALA A 486 -7.73 13.47 -13.93
C ALA A 486 -6.56 12.55 -14.31
N PHE A 487 -6.76 11.23 -14.23
CA PHE A 487 -5.74 10.25 -14.60
C PHE A 487 -5.34 10.37 -16.08
N ARG A 488 -6.30 10.49 -16.99
CA ARG A 488 -6.04 10.69 -18.43
C ARG A 488 -5.27 11.97 -18.73
N GLU A 489 -5.60 13.05 -18.04
CA GLU A 489 -4.92 14.33 -18.22
C GLU A 489 -3.47 14.23 -17.75
N MET A 490 -3.20 13.58 -16.62
CA MET A 490 -1.81 13.34 -16.20
C MET A 490 -1.01 12.50 -17.20
N GLN A 491 -1.59 11.44 -17.77
CA GLN A 491 -0.93 10.62 -18.79
C GLN A 491 -0.52 11.44 -20.03
N SER A 492 -1.32 12.45 -20.40
CA SER A 492 -1.14 13.21 -21.64
C SER A 492 -0.35 14.50 -21.43
N ALA A 493 -0.76 15.30 -20.44
CA ALA A 493 -0.20 16.63 -20.17
C ALA A 493 1.02 16.59 -19.23
N LYS A 494 1.23 15.48 -18.51
CA LYS A 494 2.26 15.35 -17.46
C LYS A 494 2.07 16.30 -16.27
N TYR A 495 0.90 16.91 -16.13
CA TYR A 495 0.49 17.67 -14.96
C TYR A 495 -1.03 17.72 -14.85
N LEU A 496 -1.53 18.04 -13.64
CA LEU A 496 -2.88 18.50 -13.38
C LEU A 496 -2.83 19.91 -12.85
N SER A 497 -3.81 20.71 -13.22
CA SER A 497 -3.98 22.06 -12.69
C SER A 497 -5.41 22.25 -12.24
N SER A 498 -5.62 22.68 -11.00
CA SER A 498 -6.93 23.00 -10.45
C SER A 498 -6.91 24.40 -9.82
N SER A 499 -7.94 25.20 -10.09
CA SER A 499 -8.14 26.48 -9.42
C SER A 499 -9.07 26.27 -8.22
N THR A 500 -8.62 26.64 -7.03
CA THR A 500 -9.38 26.54 -5.79
C THR A 500 -9.35 27.84 -5.04
N THR A 501 -10.45 28.18 -4.35
CA THR A 501 -10.49 29.38 -3.52
C THR A 501 -9.94 29.08 -2.13
N GLN A 502 -8.92 29.82 -1.71
CA GLN A 502 -8.39 29.80 -0.35
C GLN A 502 -8.56 31.17 0.31
N LYS A 503 -8.66 31.18 1.64
CA LYS A 503 -8.60 32.42 2.41
C LYS A 503 -7.14 32.81 2.56
N ASP A 504 -6.81 34.04 2.22
CA ASP A 504 -5.51 34.61 2.52
C ASP A 504 -5.35 34.82 4.05
N GLN A 505 -4.14 35.20 4.46
CA GLN A 505 -3.81 35.54 5.85
C GLN A 505 -4.65 36.69 6.44
N PHE A 506 -5.38 37.44 5.61
CA PHE A 506 -6.29 38.53 6.00
C PHE A 506 -7.77 38.11 5.95
N GLY A 507 -8.06 36.85 5.63
CA GLY A 507 -9.41 36.30 5.55
C GLY A 507 -10.16 36.56 4.24
N ASN A 508 -9.52 37.19 3.25
CA ASN A 508 -10.12 37.43 1.94
C ASN A 508 -10.05 36.17 1.08
N LEU A 509 -11.10 35.91 0.31
CA LEU A 509 -11.11 34.81 -0.65
C LEU A 509 -10.25 35.16 -1.86
N GLN A 510 -9.16 34.44 -2.08
CA GLN A 510 -8.34 34.51 -3.29
C GLN A 510 -8.36 33.17 -4.03
N SER A 511 -8.29 33.24 -5.36
CA SER A 511 -8.14 32.06 -6.21
C SER A 511 -6.68 31.64 -6.25
N TYR A 512 -6.41 30.38 -5.91
CA TYR A 512 -5.09 29.76 -5.96
C TYR A 512 -5.09 28.64 -7.01
N ILE A 513 -4.11 28.66 -7.91
CA ILE A 513 -3.91 27.60 -8.89
C ILE A 513 -2.96 26.57 -8.29
N ARG A 514 -3.46 25.36 -8.08
CA ARG A 514 -2.66 24.22 -7.66
C ARG A 514 -2.25 23.41 -8.87
N THR A 515 -0.95 23.17 -9.01
CA THR A 515 -0.40 22.34 -10.08
C THR A 515 0.27 21.10 -9.48
N VAL A 516 -0.11 19.93 -9.99
CA VAL A 516 0.48 18.64 -9.64
C VAL A 516 1.25 18.15 -10.85
N LYS A 517 2.56 17.96 -10.73
CA LYS A 517 3.38 17.36 -11.80
C LYS A 517 3.24 15.84 -11.76
N ALA A 518 3.18 15.22 -12.93
CA ALA A 518 3.00 13.79 -13.10
C ALA A 518 3.88 13.28 -14.23
N GLN A 519 4.83 12.41 -13.91
CA GLN A 519 5.64 11.70 -14.88
C GLN A 519 5.75 10.26 -14.40
N PHE A 520 4.92 9.39 -14.98
CA PHE A 520 4.77 8.03 -14.48
C PHE A 520 4.49 7.07 -15.62
N ALA A 521 4.77 5.79 -15.41
CA ALA A 521 4.17 4.70 -16.19
C ALA A 521 2.96 4.15 -15.45
N SER A 522 2.02 3.52 -16.15
CA SER A 522 0.88 2.92 -15.45
C SER A 522 0.42 1.59 -16.02
N ILE A 523 -0.12 0.75 -15.14
CA ILE A 523 -0.85 -0.46 -15.51
C ILE A 523 -2.21 -0.41 -14.83
N ALA A 524 -3.27 -0.37 -15.62
CA ALA A 524 -4.64 -0.38 -15.14
C ALA A 524 -5.36 -1.65 -15.61
N ALA A 525 -6.22 -2.23 -14.77
CA ALA A 525 -7.06 -3.36 -15.15
C ALA A 525 -8.52 -2.94 -15.32
N THR A 526 -9.18 -3.44 -16.36
CA THR A 526 -10.61 -3.24 -16.61
C THR A 526 -11.30 -4.58 -16.92
N THR A 527 -12.55 -4.68 -16.51
CA THR A 527 -13.44 -5.81 -16.81
C THR A 527 -14.49 -5.47 -17.86
N ARG A 528 -14.53 -4.22 -18.32
CA ARG A 528 -15.47 -3.78 -19.35
C ARG A 528 -15.02 -4.26 -20.73
N MET A 529 -15.97 -4.78 -21.50
CA MET A 529 -15.79 -5.08 -22.93
C MET A 529 -15.65 -3.77 -23.73
N ASP A 530 -16.52 -2.81 -23.45
CA ASP A 530 -16.46 -1.47 -24.04
C ASP A 530 -15.57 -0.54 -23.21
N ILE A 531 -14.37 -0.29 -23.73
CA ILE A 531 -13.47 0.70 -23.17
C ILE A 531 -13.84 2.07 -23.76
N TYR A 532 -13.98 3.07 -22.89
CA TYR A 532 -14.21 4.44 -23.35
C TYR A 532 -13.06 4.88 -24.26
N LYS A 533 -13.36 5.37 -25.46
CA LYS A 533 -12.36 5.67 -26.52
C LYS A 533 -11.20 6.52 -26.02
N ASP A 534 -11.46 7.48 -25.12
CA ASP A 534 -10.42 8.32 -24.55
C ASP A 534 -9.42 7.58 -23.65
N ASN A 535 -9.82 6.48 -23.01
CA ASN A 535 -8.92 5.63 -22.22
C ASN A 535 -8.09 4.75 -23.16
N GLU A 536 -8.76 4.16 -24.15
CA GLU A 536 -8.18 3.32 -25.21
C GLU A 536 -7.11 4.06 -26.05
N SER A 537 -7.23 5.38 -26.08
CA SER A 537 -6.37 6.29 -26.82
C SER A 537 -5.08 6.67 -26.10
N ARG A 538 -5.02 6.52 -24.77
CA ARG A 538 -3.90 6.95 -23.92
C ARG A 538 -3.11 5.76 -23.37
N SER A 539 -3.74 4.60 -23.33
CA SER A 539 -3.13 3.34 -22.88
C SER A 539 -3.08 2.32 -24.01
N ILE A 540 -2.06 1.47 -23.99
CA ILE A 540 -1.92 0.29 -24.84
C ILE A 540 -2.88 -0.77 -24.28
N VAL A 541 -3.85 -1.20 -25.09
CA VAL A 541 -4.80 -2.23 -24.68
C VAL A 541 -4.15 -3.60 -24.82
N ILE A 542 -4.21 -4.39 -23.75
CA ILE A 542 -3.60 -5.71 -23.68
C ILE A 542 -4.67 -6.71 -23.24
N GLY A 543 -4.89 -7.74 -24.06
CA GLY A 543 -5.71 -8.88 -23.70
C GLY A 543 -4.95 -9.92 -22.90
N ILE A 544 -5.67 -10.74 -22.13
CA ILE A 544 -5.14 -11.93 -21.43
C ILE A 544 -5.62 -13.17 -22.16
N ASP A 545 -4.78 -14.21 -22.18
CA ASP A 545 -5.12 -15.53 -22.69
C ASP A 545 -5.98 -16.29 -21.68
N GLU A 546 -7.29 -16.36 -21.95
CA GLU A 546 -8.27 -17.07 -21.12
C GLU A 546 -8.44 -18.54 -21.54
N SER A 547 -7.53 -19.09 -22.37
CA SER A 547 -7.68 -20.42 -22.95
C SER A 547 -7.59 -21.53 -21.90
N MET A 548 -8.18 -22.68 -22.22
CA MET A 548 -8.08 -23.87 -21.38
C MET A 548 -6.64 -24.38 -21.27
N GLU A 549 -5.83 -24.24 -22.32
CA GLU A 549 -4.42 -24.62 -22.32
C GLU A 549 -3.63 -23.76 -21.31
N GLN A 550 -3.79 -22.44 -21.38
CA GLN A 550 -3.14 -21.54 -20.45
C GLN A 550 -3.62 -21.73 -19.00
N THR A 551 -4.92 -21.97 -18.82
CA THR A 551 -5.50 -22.31 -17.51
C THR A 551 -4.85 -23.58 -16.94
N GLN A 552 -4.66 -24.62 -17.77
CA GLN A 552 -4.01 -25.87 -17.35
C GLN A 552 -2.54 -25.62 -16.95
N ASN A 553 -1.79 -24.85 -17.74
CA ASN A 553 -0.41 -24.48 -17.42
C ASN A 553 -0.30 -23.78 -16.05
N ILE A 554 -1.22 -22.86 -15.75
CA ILE A 554 -1.27 -22.16 -14.45
C ILE A 554 -1.56 -23.13 -13.31
N ILE A 555 -2.56 -24.01 -13.48
CA ILE A 555 -2.93 -25.00 -12.45
C ILE A 555 -1.76 -25.96 -12.18
N ASP A 556 -1.11 -26.45 -13.23
CA ASP A 556 0.04 -27.37 -13.09
C ASP A 556 1.20 -26.70 -12.36
N TYR A 557 1.47 -25.43 -12.66
CA TYR A 557 2.47 -24.65 -11.93
C TYR A 557 2.10 -24.48 -10.45
N GLN A 558 0.87 -24.08 -10.14
CA GLN A 558 0.40 -23.93 -8.77
C GLN A 558 0.49 -25.24 -7.98
N ASN A 559 0.09 -26.36 -8.59
CA ASN A 559 0.19 -27.69 -8.01
C ASN A 559 1.64 -28.09 -7.74
N ARG A 560 2.55 -27.85 -8.70
CA ARG A 560 3.98 -28.12 -8.52
C ARG A 560 4.58 -27.26 -7.41
N LYS A 561 4.17 -26.01 -7.29
CA LYS A 561 4.59 -25.11 -6.20
C LYS A 561 4.12 -25.61 -4.85
N LEU A 562 2.83 -25.97 -4.71
CA LEU A 562 2.29 -26.53 -3.46
C LEU A 562 2.90 -27.89 -3.11
N ALA A 563 3.28 -28.69 -4.11
CA ALA A 563 3.99 -29.95 -3.93
C ALA A 563 5.47 -29.78 -3.55
N GLY A 564 5.99 -28.54 -3.44
CA GLY A 564 7.40 -28.26 -3.14
C GLY A 564 8.37 -28.58 -4.28
N LEU A 565 7.86 -28.75 -5.51
CA LEU A 565 8.66 -29.00 -6.71
C LEU A 565 9.17 -27.71 -7.36
N ILE A 566 8.72 -26.56 -6.87
CA ILE A 566 9.16 -25.22 -7.29
C ILE A 566 9.66 -24.50 -6.05
N ASP A 567 10.87 -23.95 -6.17
CA ASP A 567 11.52 -23.21 -5.10
C ASP A 567 11.00 -21.78 -5.03
N ALA A 568 10.20 -21.49 -4.00
CA ALA A 568 9.62 -20.17 -3.77
C ALA A 568 10.67 -19.12 -3.39
N GLU A 569 11.79 -19.53 -2.80
CA GLU A 569 12.89 -18.61 -2.48
C GLU A 569 13.57 -18.14 -3.77
N LYS A 570 13.82 -19.08 -4.70
CA LYS A 570 14.38 -18.76 -6.01
C LYS A 570 13.49 -17.84 -6.84
N GLU A 571 12.16 -18.00 -6.77
CA GLU A 571 11.23 -17.07 -7.42
C GLU A 571 11.40 -15.63 -6.90
N GLU A 572 11.48 -15.44 -5.57
CA GLU A 572 11.68 -14.11 -4.99
C GLU A 572 13.08 -13.57 -5.28
N GLN A 573 14.12 -14.41 -5.28
CA GLN A 573 15.46 -14.01 -5.71
C GLN A 573 15.46 -13.47 -7.15
N ASN A 574 14.78 -14.16 -8.07
CA ASN A 574 14.63 -13.68 -9.46
C ASN A 574 13.88 -12.34 -9.53
N LYS A 575 12.84 -12.14 -8.72
CA LYS A 575 12.14 -10.84 -8.63
C LYS A 575 13.07 -9.74 -8.12
N VAL A 576 13.82 -10.00 -7.05
CA VAL A 576 14.83 -9.07 -6.50
C VAL A 576 15.89 -8.73 -7.54
N PHE A 577 16.35 -9.72 -8.30
CA PHE A 577 17.33 -9.54 -9.37
C PHE A 577 16.78 -8.67 -10.51
N LEU A 578 15.53 -8.90 -10.93
CA LEU A 578 14.85 -8.05 -11.92
C LEU A 578 14.68 -6.61 -11.41
N ARG A 579 14.33 -6.41 -10.12
CA ARG A 579 14.27 -5.06 -9.51
C ARG A 579 15.62 -4.37 -9.63
N ALA A 580 16.71 -5.05 -9.30
CA ALA A 580 18.07 -4.52 -9.41
C ALA A 580 18.41 -4.14 -10.86
N CYS A 581 18.07 -4.99 -11.84
CA CYS A 581 18.26 -4.70 -13.26
C CYS A 581 17.53 -3.42 -13.68
N VAL A 582 16.24 -3.29 -13.33
CA VAL A 582 15.43 -2.10 -13.64
C VAL A 582 15.97 -0.86 -12.95
N GLU A 583 16.42 -0.99 -11.71
CA GLU A 583 16.98 0.12 -10.94
C GLU A 583 18.28 0.67 -11.55
N LEU A 584 19.11 -0.20 -12.13
CA LEU A 584 20.35 0.18 -12.82
C LEU A 584 20.14 0.81 -14.20
N LEU A 585 18.95 0.70 -14.81
CA LEU A 585 18.67 1.39 -16.06
C LEU A 585 18.71 2.91 -15.86
N LYS A 586 19.40 3.62 -16.75
CA LYS A 586 19.46 5.08 -16.75
C LYS A 586 18.45 5.66 -17.74
N PRO A 587 17.78 6.79 -17.40
CA PRO A 587 17.03 7.56 -18.38
C PRO A 587 17.96 7.99 -19.51
N SER A 588 17.54 7.80 -20.76
CA SER A 588 18.32 8.16 -21.94
C SER A 588 17.39 8.56 -23.08
N GLU A 589 17.79 9.60 -23.83
CA GLU A 589 17.17 9.91 -25.11
C GLU A 589 17.56 8.87 -26.15
N VAL A 590 16.64 8.57 -27.06
CA VAL A 590 16.81 7.56 -28.11
C VAL A 590 16.59 8.18 -29.48
N ILE A 591 17.48 7.86 -30.41
CA ILE A 591 17.35 8.16 -31.83
C ILE A 591 17.02 6.88 -32.59
N ASN A 592 15.74 6.75 -32.96
CA ASN A 592 15.28 5.69 -33.84
C ASN A 592 15.46 6.08 -35.32
N ARG A 593 16.57 5.62 -35.93
CA ARG A 593 16.89 5.84 -37.36
C ARG A 593 15.98 5.06 -38.33
N PHE A 594 15.02 4.32 -37.81
CA PHE A 594 14.11 3.47 -38.56
C PHE A 594 12.65 3.90 -38.39
N ALA A 595 12.38 4.96 -37.62
CA ALA A 595 11.03 5.41 -37.30
C ALA A 595 10.21 5.79 -38.55
N ASP A 596 10.87 6.32 -39.58
CA ASP A 596 10.29 6.72 -40.86
C ASP A 596 10.18 5.57 -41.87
N LYS A 597 10.66 4.36 -41.51
CA LYS A 597 10.74 3.18 -42.40
C LYS A 597 9.79 2.06 -42.01
N ILE A 598 9.14 2.16 -40.84
CA ILE A 598 8.13 1.21 -40.36
C ILE A 598 6.79 1.92 -40.29
N ALA A 599 5.85 1.49 -41.11
CA ALA A 599 4.47 1.95 -41.13
C ALA A 599 3.55 0.86 -40.54
N LEU A 600 2.76 1.25 -39.55
CA LEU A 600 1.70 0.41 -39.00
C LEU A 600 0.49 0.33 -39.97
N PRO A 601 -0.39 -0.67 -39.84
CA PRO A 601 -1.56 -0.83 -40.70
C PRO A 601 -2.45 0.42 -40.73
N MET A 602 -2.78 0.89 -41.94
CA MET A 602 -3.53 2.15 -42.12
C MET A 602 -4.99 2.08 -41.63
N ASP A 603 -5.54 0.87 -41.53
CA ASP A 603 -6.89 0.58 -41.04
C ASP A 603 -6.94 0.46 -39.50
N ALA A 604 -5.81 0.56 -38.79
CA ALA A 604 -5.80 0.52 -37.33
C ALA A 604 -6.53 1.73 -36.70
N LYS A 605 -7.38 1.45 -35.71
CA LYS A 605 -8.05 2.48 -34.91
C LYS A 605 -7.02 3.36 -34.21
N MET A 606 -7.24 4.67 -34.22
CA MET A 606 -6.40 5.66 -33.54
C MET A 606 -4.92 5.63 -33.97
N LEU A 607 -4.64 5.31 -35.23
CA LEU A 607 -3.31 5.08 -35.80
C LEU A 607 -2.23 6.10 -35.37
N ARG A 608 -2.56 7.40 -35.30
CA ARG A 608 -1.60 8.43 -34.86
C ARG A 608 -1.07 8.16 -33.45
N ARG A 609 -1.95 7.79 -32.52
CA ARG A 609 -1.59 7.50 -31.13
C ARG A 609 -0.92 6.14 -31.00
N LEU A 610 -1.43 5.14 -31.71
CA LEU A 610 -0.82 3.82 -31.78
C LEU A 610 0.62 3.90 -32.29
N ASN A 611 0.87 4.68 -33.35
CA ASN A 611 2.21 4.91 -33.88
C ASN A 611 3.12 5.59 -32.84
N SER A 612 2.64 6.62 -32.14
CA SER A 612 3.41 7.26 -31.05
C SER A 612 3.76 6.29 -29.92
N GLN A 613 2.81 5.43 -29.52
CA GLN A 613 3.00 4.38 -28.52
C GLN A 613 4.03 3.35 -29.00
N PHE A 614 3.92 2.90 -30.25
CA PHE A 614 4.87 1.96 -30.84
C PHE A 614 6.29 2.54 -30.92
N GLN A 615 6.46 3.79 -31.34
CA GLN A 615 7.79 4.43 -31.36
C GLN A 615 8.38 4.60 -29.96
N SER A 616 7.55 4.97 -28.97
CA SER A 616 7.95 5.01 -27.56
C SER A 616 8.32 3.62 -27.03
N PHE A 617 7.63 2.57 -27.50
CA PHE A 617 7.95 1.18 -27.17
C PHE A 617 9.30 0.76 -27.76
N VAL A 618 9.57 1.04 -29.04
CA VAL A 618 10.90 0.81 -29.67
C VAL A 618 12.00 1.55 -28.91
N ALA A 619 11.75 2.78 -28.48
CA ALA A 619 12.68 3.55 -27.66
C ALA A 619 12.97 2.83 -26.33
N GLN A 620 11.93 2.32 -25.65
CA GLN A 620 12.11 1.58 -24.41
C GLN A 620 12.89 0.28 -24.61
N ILE A 621 12.64 -0.47 -25.69
CA ILE A 621 13.43 -1.67 -26.04
C ILE A 621 14.91 -1.30 -26.22
N THR A 622 15.19 -0.16 -26.87
CA THR A 622 16.55 0.37 -27.01
C THR A 622 17.18 0.73 -25.66
N ILE A 623 16.39 1.32 -24.73
CA ILE A 623 16.84 1.69 -23.36
C ILE A 623 17.10 0.44 -22.50
N LEU A 624 16.29 -0.60 -22.61
CA LEU A 624 16.56 -1.88 -21.94
C LEU A 624 17.91 -2.44 -22.37
N ASN A 625 18.22 -2.33 -23.66
CA ASN A 625 19.51 -2.71 -24.22
C ASN A 625 20.61 -1.64 -24.09
N GLN A 626 20.45 -0.59 -23.28
CA GLN A 626 21.35 0.60 -23.30
C GLN A 626 22.83 0.29 -23.07
N TYR A 627 23.15 -0.79 -22.38
CA TYR A 627 24.53 -1.23 -22.11
C TYR A 627 25.17 -2.01 -23.27
N GLN A 628 24.40 -2.26 -24.33
CA GLN A 628 24.81 -2.94 -25.56
C GLN A 628 24.67 -2.05 -26.80
N ARG A 629 24.18 -0.82 -26.64
CA ARG A 629 23.85 0.09 -27.75
C ARG A 629 24.88 1.19 -27.85
N GLN A 630 25.14 1.56 -29.10
CA GLN A 630 25.99 2.71 -29.40
C GLN A 630 25.26 4.00 -29.06
N ARG A 631 26.05 5.03 -28.74
CA ARG A 631 25.57 6.38 -28.53
C ARG A 631 26.09 7.29 -29.63
N ASP A 632 25.33 8.32 -29.98
CA ASP A 632 25.81 9.38 -30.87
C ASP A 632 26.67 10.42 -30.12
N GLU A 633 27.10 11.46 -30.84
CA GLU A 633 27.93 12.54 -30.30
C GLU A 633 27.23 13.33 -29.18
N GLN A 634 25.89 13.34 -29.17
CA GLN A 634 25.06 13.98 -28.14
C GLN A 634 24.72 13.01 -26.99
N ASN A 635 25.38 11.85 -26.92
CA ASN A 635 25.20 10.83 -25.90
C ASN A 635 23.81 10.17 -25.90
N ARG A 636 23.08 10.23 -27.02
CA ARG A 636 21.76 9.59 -27.19
C ARG A 636 21.92 8.17 -27.70
N LEU A 637 21.10 7.25 -27.23
CA LEU A 637 21.13 5.85 -27.65
C LEU A 637 20.65 5.71 -29.09
N ILE A 638 21.34 4.89 -29.89
CA ILE A 638 20.97 4.63 -31.28
C ILE A 638 20.25 3.27 -31.36
N THR A 639 19.01 3.29 -31.84
CA THR A 639 18.22 2.08 -32.10
C THR A 639 18.87 1.22 -33.19
N THR A 640 18.80 -0.10 -33.01
CA THR A 640 19.24 -1.11 -33.99
C THR A 640 18.04 -1.80 -34.65
N PRO A 641 18.20 -2.43 -35.83
CA PRO A 641 17.10 -3.19 -36.46
C PRO A 641 16.56 -4.31 -35.56
N GLU A 642 17.40 -4.87 -34.70
CA GLU A 642 17.02 -5.90 -33.74
C GLU A 642 16.06 -5.36 -32.67
N ASP A 643 16.25 -4.12 -32.19
CA ASP A 643 15.31 -3.49 -31.26
C ASP A 643 13.92 -3.32 -31.90
N VAL A 644 13.89 -2.94 -33.18
CA VAL A 644 12.64 -2.80 -33.94
C VAL A 644 11.97 -4.16 -34.13
N ARG A 645 12.73 -5.22 -34.44
CA ARG A 645 12.21 -6.59 -34.54
C ARG A 645 11.54 -7.02 -33.23
N GLN A 646 12.27 -6.90 -32.13
CA GLN A 646 11.77 -7.27 -30.80
C GLN A 646 10.55 -6.45 -30.41
N ALA A 647 10.53 -5.16 -30.74
CA ALA A 647 9.37 -4.30 -30.55
C ALA A 647 8.16 -4.77 -31.36
N ILE A 648 8.34 -5.12 -32.64
CA ILE A 648 7.27 -5.68 -33.49
C ILE A 648 6.72 -6.95 -32.86
N ASP A 649 7.58 -7.89 -32.46
CA ASP A 649 7.15 -9.18 -31.91
C ASP A 649 6.34 -9.05 -30.63
N ILE A 650 6.82 -8.25 -29.68
CA ILE A 650 6.17 -8.08 -28.38
C ILE A 650 4.91 -7.22 -28.48
N PHE A 651 4.92 -6.19 -29.34
CA PHE A 651 3.82 -5.23 -29.48
C PHE A 651 2.76 -5.69 -30.50
N PHE A 652 2.99 -6.81 -31.21
CA PHE A 652 2.17 -7.27 -32.32
C PHE A 652 0.70 -7.44 -31.94
N ASP A 653 0.42 -8.12 -30.84
CA ASP A 653 -0.96 -8.39 -30.41
C ASP A 653 -1.72 -7.09 -30.08
N ALA A 654 -1.03 -6.07 -29.54
CA ALA A 654 -1.62 -4.75 -29.32
C ALA A 654 -1.95 -4.01 -30.63
N ILE A 655 -1.15 -4.20 -31.69
CA ILE A 655 -1.48 -3.67 -33.04
C ILE A 655 -2.70 -4.38 -33.60
N VAL A 656 -2.73 -5.71 -33.51
CA VAL A 656 -3.84 -6.53 -34.03
C VAL A 656 -5.14 -6.15 -33.35
N LEU A 657 -5.16 -5.97 -32.03
CA LEU A 657 -6.34 -5.52 -31.27
C LEU A 657 -6.89 -4.16 -31.74
N LYS A 658 -6.06 -3.30 -32.34
CA LYS A 658 -6.49 -2.00 -32.88
C LYS A 658 -7.02 -2.09 -34.32
N VAL A 659 -6.62 -3.10 -35.07
CA VAL A 659 -7.18 -3.41 -36.40
C VAL A 659 -8.48 -4.19 -36.25
N ASP A 660 -8.57 -5.02 -35.20
CA ASP A 660 -9.73 -5.83 -34.90
C ASP A 660 -10.93 -4.97 -34.44
N GLU A 661 -12.12 -5.36 -34.87
CA GLU A 661 -13.37 -4.79 -34.39
C GLU A 661 -13.86 -5.46 -33.10
N LEU A 662 -13.50 -6.72 -32.86
CA LEU A 662 -13.77 -7.44 -31.63
C LEU A 662 -12.73 -7.14 -30.55
N ASN A 663 -13.19 -7.03 -29.31
CA ASN A 663 -12.28 -7.02 -28.16
C ASN A 663 -11.65 -8.41 -27.93
N SER A 664 -10.61 -8.48 -27.09
CA SER A 664 -9.84 -9.72 -26.87
C SER A 664 -10.70 -10.90 -26.43
N SER A 665 -11.57 -10.72 -25.42
CA SER A 665 -12.38 -11.81 -24.87
C SER A 665 -13.47 -12.27 -25.86
N THR A 666 -14.08 -11.34 -26.59
CA THR A 666 -15.09 -11.66 -27.63
C THR A 666 -14.46 -12.34 -28.84
N ARG A 667 -13.25 -11.94 -29.25
CA ARG A 667 -12.48 -12.61 -30.31
C ARG A 667 -12.16 -14.06 -29.92
N GLN A 668 -11.68 -14.28 -28.70
CA GLN A 668 -11.40 -15.62 -28.19
C GLN A 668 -12.66 -16.50 -28.17
N PHE A 669 -13.78 -15.97 -27.64
CA PHE A 669 -15.06 -16.68 -27.66
C PHE A 669 -15.53 -17.02 -29.08
N TYR A 670 -15.38 -16.11 -30.03
CA TYR A 670 -15.76 -16.33 -31.43
C TYR A 670 -14.93 -17.44 -32.08
N GLU A 671 -13.63 -17.48 -31.81
CA GLU A 671 -12.71 -18.52 -32.28
C GLU A 671 -13.08 -19.90 -31.70
N GLU A 672 -13.29 -20.00 -30.39
CA GLU A 672 -13.73 -21.24 -29.72
C GLU A 672 -15.09 -21.71 -30.24
N LEU A 673 -16.02 -20.78 -30.47
CA LEU A 673 -17.31 -21.07 -31.08
C LEU A 673 -17.14 -21.64 -32.49
N ARG A 674 -16.29 -21.02 -33.32
CA ARG A 674 -16.07 -21.46 -34.70
C ARG A 674 -15.43 -22.85 -34.73
N ASP A 675 -14.44 -23.10 -33.87
CA ASP A 675 -13.77 -24.39 -33.78
C ASP A 675 -14.75 -25.49 -33.32
N TYR A 676 -15.56 -25.21 -32.30
CA TYR A 676 -16.63 -26.11 -31.86
C TYR A 676 -17.63 -26.46 -32.98
N LEU A 677 -18.07 -25.46 -33.76
CA LEU A 677 -19.02 -25.67 -34.86
C LEU A 677 -18.40 -26.46 -36.01
N ASN A 678 -17.10 -26.25 -36.28
CA ASN A 678 -16.36 -26.99 -37.30
C ASN A 678 -16.17 -28.47 -36.93
N GLU A 679 -15.94 -28.75 -35.64
CA GLU A 679 -15.80 -30.12 -35.13
C GLU A 679 -17.14 -30.85 -35.05
N THR A 680 -18.16 -30.22 -34.47
CA THR A 680 -19.45 -30.88 -34.22
C THR A 680 -20.39 -30.90 -35.42
N LYS A 681 -20.18 -30.01 -36.40
CA LYS A 681 -20.98 -29.87 -37.63
C LYS A 681 -22.49 -29.99 -37.37
N PRO A 682 -23.06 -29.11 -36.53
CA PRO A 682 -24.47 -29.20 -36.15
C PRO A 682 -25.38 -29.06 -37.38
N GLN A 683 -26.56 -29.64 -37.29
CA GLN A 683 -27.52 -29.66 -38.40
C GLN A 683 -27.85 -28.21 -38.84
N ARG A 684 -27.66 -27.92 -40.12
CA ARG A 684 -27.79 -26.56 -40.73
C ARG A 684 -26.81 -25.50 -40.20
N GLY A 685 -25.79 -25.88 -39.42
CA GLY A 685 -24.86 -24.95 -38.77
C GLY A 685 -25.52 -24.12 -37.67
N GLU A 686 -26.69 -24.53 -37.18
CA GLU A 686 -27.43 -23.78 -36.15
C GLU A 686 -27.01 -24.21 -34.74
N PHE A 687 -26.89 -23.23 -33.85
CA PHE A 687 -26.61 -23.47 -32.43
C PHE A 687 -27.50 -22.63 -31.51
N SER A 688 -27.55 -23.00 -30.24
CA SER A 688 -28.27 -22.26 -29.20
C SER A 688 -27.31 -21.82 -28.10
N GLN A 689 -27.63 -20.74 -27.37
CA GLN A 689 -26.83 -20.31 -26.22
C GLN A 689 -26.66 -21.43 -25.18
N ARG A 690 -27.68 -22.30 -25.01
CA ARG A 690 -27.58 -23.42 -24.07
C ARG A 690 -26.50 -24.42 -24.50
N THR A 691 -26.50 -24.79 -25.77
CA THR A 691 -25.53 -25.74 -26.35
C THR A 691 -24.11 -25.21 -26.20
N ILE A 692 -23.89 -23.93 -26.52
CA ILE A 692 -22.57 -23.30 -26.43
C ILE A 692 -22.11 -23.16 -24.98
N ARG A 693 -23.00 -22.82 -24.06
CA ARG A 693 -22.68 -22.79 -22.63
C ARG A 693 -22.25 -24.15 -22.08
N GLU A 694 -22.94 -25.21 -22.49
CA GLU A 694 -22.62 -26.58 -22.06
C GLU A 694 -21.29 -27.03 -22.69
N ALA A 695 -21.04 -26.70 -23.96
CA ALA A 695 -19.81 -27.04 -24.67
C ALA A 695 -18.57 -26.29 -24.14
N LEU A 696 -18.65 -24.96 -24.05
CA LEU A 696 -17.55 -24.09 -23.63
C LEU A 696 -17.48 -23.89 -22.09
N LYS A 697 -18.38 -24.54 -21.33
CA LYS A 697 -18.50 -24.44 -19.87
C LYS A 697 -18.60 -22.99 -19.35
N MET A 698 -19.20 -22.10 -20.14
CA MET A 698 -19.34 -20.68 -19.81
C MET A 698 -20.65 -20.33 -19.09
N GLY A 699 -20.60 -19.28 -18.27
CA GLY A 699 -21.75 -18.73 -17.56
C GLY A 699 -22.81 -18.12 -18.50
N LYS A 700 -24.07 -18.05 -18.04
CA LYS A 700 -25.19 -17.48 -18.82
C LYS A 700 -24.93 -16.05 -19.28
N THR A 701 -24.48 -15.21 -18.35
CA THR A 701 -24.32 -13.77 -18.58
C THR A 701 -23.23 -13.48 -19.61
N SER A 702 -22.08 -14.15 -19.52
CA SER A 702 -20.96 -13.99 -20.45
C SER A 702 -21.34 -14.39 -21.87
N VAL A 703 -21.91 -15.58 -22.06
CA VAL A 703 -22.34 -16.04 -23.39
C VAL A 703 -23.42 -15.12 -23.97
N ALA A 704 -24.36 -14.65 -23.16
CA ALA A 704 -25.37 -13.72 -23.63
C ALA A 704 -24.77 -12.38 -24.08
N ALA A 705 -23.74 -11.88 -23.39
CA ALA A 705 -23.05 -10.65 -23.76
C ALA A 705 -22.25 -10.81 -25.06
N TYR A 706 -21.44 -11.87 -25.19
CA TYR A 706 -20.67 -12.12 -26.42
C TYR A 706 -21.57 -12.35 -27.63
N ILE A 707 -22.64 -13.15 -27.47
CA ILE A 707 -23.61 -13.36 -28.57
C ILE A 707 -24.29 -12.05 -28.97
N LYS A 708 -24.60 -11.16 -28.02
CA LYS A 708 -25.16 -9.86 -28.33
C LYS A 708 -24.20 -9.02 -29.17
N GLU A 709 -22.94 -8.89 -28.75
CA GLU A 709 -21.92 -8.14 -29.48
C GLU A 709 -21.67 -8.71 -30.89
N LEU A 710 -21.58 -10.04 -31.02
CA LEU A 710 -21.41 -10.71 -32.32
C LEU A 710 -22.62 -10.56 -33.25
N ILE A 711 -23.83 -10.36 -32.71
CA ILE A 711 -25.01 -10.03 -33.52
C ILE A 711 -24.97 -8.57 -33.96
N GLU A 712 -24.60 -7.65 -33.05
CA GLU A 712 -24.49 -6.22 -33.36
C GLU A 712 -23.42 -5.94 -34.42
N LEU A 713 -22.34 -6.73 -34.44
CA LEU A 713 -21.26 -6.68 -35.43
C LEU A 713 -21.46 -7.65 -36.60
N GLU A 714 -22.63 -8.28 -36.71
CA GLU A 714 -23.02 -9.14 -37.82
C GLU A 714 -22.12 -10.37 -38.06
N TYR A 715 -21.35 -10.82 -37.06
CA TYR A 715 -20.62 -12.10 -37.07
C TYR A 715 -21.53 -13.31 -36.89
N ILE A 716 -22.68 -13.11 -36.25
CA ILE A 716 -23.72 -14.11 -36.03
C ILE A 716 -25.08 -13.51 -36.37
N ARG A 717 -25.98 -14.30 -36.95
CA ARG A 717 -27.40 -13.95 -37.11
C ARG A 717 -28.32 -14.89 -36.36
N VAL A 718 -29.50 -14.40 -36.02
CA VAL A 718 -30.62 -15.23 -35.54
C VAL A 718 -31.23 -15.96 -36.75
N SER A 719 -31.17 -17.29 -36.76
CA SER A 719 -31.72 -18.10 -37.86
C SER A 719 -33.19 -18.46 -37.64
N ASN A 720 -33.59 -18.74 -36.40
CA ASN A 720 -34.93 -19.16 -36.03
C ASN A 720 -35.18 -18.94 -34.53
N GLY A 721 -36.43 -18.99 -34.10
CA GLY A 721 -36.83 -18.94 -32.69
C GLY A 721 -37.64 -17.70 -32.29
N SER A 722 -38.02 -17.66 -31.02
CA SER A 722 -38.78 -16.54 -30.44
C SER A 722 -38.46 -16.41 -28.96
N ALA A 723 -38.83 -15.28 -28.34
CA ALA A 723 -38.59 -15.04 -26.91
C ALA A 723 -39.09 -16.19 -26.00
N ASN A 724 -40.20 -16.85 -26.38
CA ASN A 724 -40.79 -17.95 -25.61
C ASN A 724 -40.17 -19.33 -25.89
N ARG A 725 -39.53 -19.53 -27.06
CA ARG A 725 -38.96 -20.83 -27.48
C ARG A 725 -37.43 -20.86 -27.42
N GLY A 726 -36.80 -19.70 -27.23
CA GLY A 726 -35.36 -19.51 -27.38
C GLY A 726 -34.97 -19.29 -28.84
N PHE A 727 -33.87 -18.56 -29.04
CA PHE A 727 -33.30 -18.27 -30.35
C PHE A 727 -32.26 -19.31 -30.75
N ARG A 728 -32.19 -19.59 -32.06
CA ARG A 728 -31.11 -20.29 -32.73
C ARG A 728 -30.31 -19.31 -33.57
N TYR A 729 -29.01 -19.56 -33.62
CA TYR A 729 -28.03 -18.67 -34.20
C TYR A 729 -27.22 -19.42 -35.26
N GLN A 730 -26.68 -18.66 -36.22
CA GLN A 730 -25.82 -19.17 -37.29
C GLN A 730 -24.71 -18.14 -37.59
N LEU A 731 -23.51 -18.61 -37.93
CA LEU A 731 -22.43 -17.75 -38.43
C LEU A 731 -22.83 -17.12 -39.79
N THR A 732 -22.52 -15.84 -39.98
CA THR A 732 -22.93 -15.06 -41.16
C THR A 732 -21.86 -15.01 -42.26
N GLU A 733 -20.58 -14.88 -41.92
CA GLU A 733 -19.45 -14.83 -42.86
C GLU A 733 -18.18 -15.50 -42.31
N ASP A 734 -17.22 -15.77 -43.21
CA ASP A 734 -15.86 -16.18 -42.87
C ASP A 734 -15.04 -14.98 -42.37
N ASP A 735 -14.81 -14.93 -41.06
CA ASP A 735 -13.88 -13.99 -40.45
C ASP A 735 -12.46 -14.11 -41.03
N LYS A 736 -12.00 -13.04 -41.69
CA LYS A 736 -10.67 -12.96 -42.32
C LYS A 736 -9.59 -12.46 -41.37
N MET A 737 -9.85 -12.27 -40.08
CA MET A 737 -8.87 -11.74 -39.14
C MET A 737 -7.60 -12.60 -39.03
N LYS A 738 -7.70 -13.94 -39.14
CA LYS A 738 -6.51 -14.82 -39.21
C LYS A 738 -5.60 -14.48 -40.41
N GLN A 739 -6.20 -14.27 -41.58
CA GLN A 739 -5.45 -13.89 -42.79
C GLN A 739 -4.87 -12.48 -42.68
N LYS A 740 -5.65 -11.52 -42.15
CA LYS A 740 -5.18 -10.16 -41.89
C LYS A 740 -4.01 -10.13 -40.90
N ARG A 741 -4.08 -10.92 -39.82
CA ARG A 741 -2.99 -11.05 -38.84
C ARG A 741 -1.69 -11.50 -39.52
N ILE A 742 -1.75 -12.53 -40.36
CA ILE A 742 -0.59 -12.99 -41.14
C ILE A 742 -0.08 -11.88 -42.06
N ALA A 743 -0.96 -11.25 -42.84
CA ALA A 743 -0.59 -10.18 -43.77
C ALA A 743 0.06 -8.97 -43.08
N ILE A 744 -0.46 -8.54 -41.92
CA ILE A 744 0.14 -7.45 -41.13
C ILE A 744 1.54 -7.84 -40.66
N LYS A 745 1.72 -9.07 -40.18
CA LYS A 745 3.04 -9.55 -39.73
C LYS A 745 4.01 -9.57 -40.91
N GLU A 746 3.64 -10.19 -42.02
CA GLU A 746 4.47 -10.27 -43.24
C GLU A 746 4.85 -8.88 -43.77
N ASP A 747 3.92 -7.92 -43.75
CA ASP A 747 4.21 -6.54 -44.18
C ASP A 747 5.22 -5.85 -43.26
N LEU A 748 5.02 -5.90 -41.94
CA LEU A 748 5.96 -5.30 -40.96
C LEU A 748 7.36 -5.93 -41.05
N TYR A 749 7.43 -7.25 -41.20
CA TYR A 749 8.70 -7.96 -41.38
C TYR A 749 9.35 -7.63 -42.74
N GLY A 750 8.56 -7.56 -43.82
CA GLY A 750 9.06 -7.17 -45.14
C GLY A 750 9.59 -5.74 -45.17
N GLN A 751 9.00 -4.81 -44.40
CA GLN A 751 9.55 -3.48 -44.19
C GLN A 751 10.89 -3.53 -43.43
N LEU A 752 10.99 -4.34 -42.38
CA LEU A 752 12.21 -4.51 -41.59
C LEU A 752 13.37 -5.16 -42.37
N ASP A 753 13.08 -6.13 -43.22
CA ASP A 753 14.09 -6.80 -44.04
C ASP A 753 14.69 -5.83 -45.07
N LYS A 754 13.88 -4.94 -45.65
CA LYS A 754 14.38 -3.85 -46.52
C LYS A 754 15.33 -2.92 -45.78
N ILE A 755 15.04 -2.62 -44.51
CA ILE A 755 15.90 -1.80 -43.66
C ILE A 755 17.25 -2.48 -43.43
N SER A 756 17.23 -3.77 -43.11
CA SER A 756 18.42 -4.57 -42.81
C SER A 756 19.31 -4.75 -44.05
N ASN A 757 18.71 -4.92 -45.22
CA ASN A 757 19.43 -5.08 -46.49
C ASN A 757 19.99 -3.76 -47.05
N SER A 758 19.45 -2.59 -46.68
CA SER A 758 19.96 -1.28 -47.12
C SER A 758 21.29 -0.83 -46.47
N LYS A 759 21.84 -1.66 -45.57
CA LYS A 759 23.11 -1.43 -44.86
C LYS A 759 24.21 -2.47 -45.18
N MET A 760 23.99 -3.34 -46.17
CA MET A 760 25.06 -3.99 -46.94
C MET A 760 25.34 -3.13 -48.17
#